data_AF-A0A1V9YYH7-F1
#
_entry.id   AF-A0A1V9YYH7-F1
#
_cell.length_a   1.000
_cell.length_b   1.000
_cell.length_c   1.000
_cell.angle_alpha   90.00
_cell.angle_beta   90.00
_cell.angle_gamma   90.00
#
_symmetry.space_group_name_H-M   'P 1'
#
loop_
_entity.id
_entity.type
_entity.pdbx_description
1 polymer ?
#
loop_
_entity_poly.entity_id
_entity_poly.type
_entity_poly.pdbx_seq_one_letter_code
_entity_poly.pdbx_strand_id
1 'polypeptide(L)'
;MPTSDGITVQDQRPTLTSILTHRDHTHEDVQLLKRRVSFSSVIHTSPAQTTLSQDSLEEWLLDSNVVRVQSALDPTLEAEPRVPQLQTTDLHISCLLYDIDAVQELLLKCKIDVNIHSAEGYTALGIVAMATEDKFEDATRLANILLQCGASLTLGDHLGYTPLHWAAAMGNIPMMTAFHSFGVDLDFKSKVNGETALHRAARFGQQESIRFLLSFGASPYLYNAGLALPYDVAGEEDSITINLPTRYAVQCSFTTLQPSFRTLLLHHPDCMEHITIEGHQESPDRITAILRTIEDQASLCHPRVESSSDFNLASFDTILRVHSEKYIDTLKNLHDQVQMQLGLLALTPRIQVQVQGTLLELAKNDAICDTNFSRGTLRAALRAAGSVCHAIDKTVFHEYRNAFCIVRPPGHHAGASGLLRNSVSCGFCILNNVMIGAQYALDTYPTEVSRVAIVDFDAHHGNGTEDILKKRRGRSDSDILFVSMHCYGEGFYPGSGHDHELDTNVFNVALAPCWSTQKEKGVRAFRKQLQKVVIPMLRSFAPNLILISAGFDGCKGDIGNKQHGNRDGPMGLDLRPEEFHWATQQILKVANICCKGRVISVLEGGYGRKEKRGRSTDGPKPLILDTLQESALAHIAALVGDPMDTDIPDDLSSSSSPGSTKRPQRQCSSIYKRSSTDSISLGQPTPTRRRKAVKS
;
A
#
# COMPACT_ATOMS: atom_id res chain seq x y z
N MET A 1 20.65 34.20 31.01
CA MET A 1 19.55 35.17 30.89
C MET A 1 18.79 34.84 29.62
N PRO A 2 17.49 34.51 29.69
CA PRO A 2 16.63 34.46 30.88
C PRO A 2 16.96 33.29 31.84
N THR A 3 16.03 32.99 32.75
CA THR A 3 16.14 32.09 33.91
C THR A 3 15.05 31.01 33.91
N SER A 4 15.00 30.21 34.99
CA SER A 4 14.25 28.95 35.14
C SER A 4 12.82 29.10 35.70
N ASP A 5 12.25 27.94 36.06
CA ASP A 5 11.09 27.68 36.94
C ASP A 5 9.74 27.48 36.19
N GLY A 6 8.93 26.46 36.48
CA GLY A 6 9.14 25.30 37.37
C GLY A 6 7.84 24.48 37.52
N ILE A 7 7.89 23.14 37.50
CA ILE A 7 6.71 22.26 37.59
C ILE A 7 6.91 21.19 38.67
N THR A 8 5.93 21.04 39.55
CA THR A 8 5.88 20.03 40.63
C THR A 8 5.13 18.76 40.23
N VAL A 9 5.55 17.63 40.80
CA VAL A 9 4.95 16.30 40.57
C VAL A 9 3.92 15.97 41.66
N GLN A 10 2.81 15.32 41.28
CA GLN A 10 2.04 14.44 42.18
C GLN A 10 1.71 13.11 41.48
N ASP A 11 1.95 11.99 42.17
CA ASP A 11 1.62 10.61 41.78
C ASP A 11 0.38 10.16 42.58
N GLN A 12 -0.62 9.58 41.91
CA GLN A 12 -1.67 8.82 42.56
C GLN A 12 -2.05 7.57 41.75
N ARG A 13 -1.74 6.40 42.32
CA ARG A 13 -2.27 5.09 41.95
C ARG A 13 -3.12 4.54 43.09
N PRO A 14 -4.28 3.92 42.78
CA PRO A 14 -4.92 2.96 43.66
C PRO A 14 -4.79 1.53 43.10
N THR A 15 -4.53 0.56 43.98
CA THR A 15 -4.64 -0.88 43.74
C THR A 15 -5.82 -1.45 44.52
N LEU A 16 -6.41 -2.60 44.10
CA LEU A 16 -6.61 -3.81 44.95
C LEU A 16 -7.56 -4.90 44.36
N THR A 17 -7.09 -6.15 44.45
CA THR A 17 -7.77 -7.46 44.67
C THR A 17 -9.19 -7.79 44.13
N SER A 18 -9.22 -8.71 43.16
CA SER A 18 -9.82 -10.07 43.19
C SER A 18 -10.92 -10.48 44.21
N ILE A 19 -11.87 -11.31 43.74
CA ILE A 19 -12.51 -12.44 44.49
C ILE A 19 -13.04 -13.50 43.49
N LEU A 20 -13.23 -14.75 43.94
CA LEU A 20 -13.71 -15.94 43.18
C LEU A 20 -14.95 -16.56 43.86
N THR A 21 -15.92 -17.12 43.10
CA THR A 21 -16.64 -18.37 43.45
C THR A 21 -17.54 -18.93 42.31
N HIS A 22 -17.05 -20.00 41.66
CA HIS A 22 -17.69 -21.30 41.35
C HIS A 22 -19.23 -21.58 41.36
N ARG A 23 -19.59 -22.58 40.52
CA ARG A 23 -20.72 -23.57 40.59
C ARG A 23 -22.09 -23.18 40.00
N ASP A 24 -22.89 -24.09 39.41
CA ASP A 24 -22.63 -25.39 38.71
C ASP A 24 -23.94 -25.92 38.05
N HIS A 25 -23.83 -26.89 37.11
CA HIS A 25 -24.87 -27.89 36.71
C HIS A 25 -26.16 -27.38 35.98
N THR A 26 -27.00 -28.15 35.23
CA THR A 26 -26.96 -29.49 34.55
C THR A 26 -28.22 -29.75 33.67
N HIS A 27 -28.08 -30.43 32.50
CA HIS A 27 -29.07 -31.29 31.78
C HIS A 27 -30.42 -30.66 31.26
N GLU A 28 -31.16 -31.15 30.23
CA GLU A 28 -31.06 -32.36 29.35
C GLU A 28 -31.84 -32.19 27.99
N ASP A 29 -31.44 -32.93 26.93
CA ASP A 29 -32.20 -33.71 25.91
C ASP A 29 -33.59 -33.26 25.30
N VAL A 30 -34.03 -33.65 24.07
CA VAL A 30 -33.50 -34.56 23.02
C VAL A 30 -33.99 -34.24 21.58
N GLN A 31 -33.23 -34.77 20.62
CA GLN A 31 -33.35 -34.94 19.14
C GLN A 31 -34.74 -35.11 18.43
N LEU A 32 -34.71 -35.03 17.06
CA LEU A 32 -35.53 -35.69 15.99
C LEU A 32 -36.31 -34.71 15.05
N LEU A 33 -36.68 -34.99 13.76
CA LEU A 33 -36.17 -35.89 12.68
C LEU A 33 -36.82 -35.62 11.27
N LYS A 34 -36.04 -35.12 10.27
CA LYS A 34 -36.19 -35.18 8.78
C LYS A 34 -37.58 -35.29 8.08
N ARG A 35 -37.77 -34.48 7.02
CA ARG A 35 -37.64 -34.96 5.61
C ARG A 35 -37.46 -33.87 4.53
N ARG A 36 -37.01 -34.32 3.34
CA ARG A 36 -36.64 -33.50 2.16
C ARG A 36 -37.85 -33.04 1.33
N VAL A 37 -37.68 -31.92 0.63
CA VAL A 37 -38.49 -31.44 -0.51
C VAL A 37 -37.80 -31.84 -1.84
N SER A 38 -38.52 -31.78 -2.97
CA SER A 38 -38.03 -32.04 -4.34
C SER A 38 -38.21 -30.82 -5.26
N PHE A 39 -37.29 -30.61 -6.20
CA PHE A 39 -37.18 -29.39 -7.05
C PHE A 39 -37.41 -29.62 -8.56
N SER A 40 -37.84 -28.55 -9.24
CA SER A 40 -37.78 -28.33 -10.71
C SER A 40 -38.11 -26.84 -10.98
N SER A 41 -37.54 -26.10 -11.94
CA SER A 41 -36.49 -26.37 -12.96
C SER A 41 -35.94 -25.04 -13.56
N VAL A 42 -34.83 -25.09 -14.31
CA VAL A 42 -33.99 -23.94 -14.76
C VAL A 42 -34.19 -23.58 -16.25
N ILE A 43 -33.89 -22.34 -16.68
CA ILE A 43 -33.37 -21.96 -18.03
C ILE A 43 -32.73 -20.54 -18.03
N HIS A 44 -31.75 -20.27 -18.93
CA HIS A 44 -30.94 -19.03 -19.05
C HIS A 44 -31.25 -18.19 -20.32
N THR A 45 -30.87 -16.89 -20.31
CA THR A 45 -30.28 -16.17 -21.48
C THR A 45 -29.38 -14.98 -21.06
N SER A 46 -28.57 -14.45 -21.98
CA SER A 46 -27.46 -13.49 -21.75
C SER A 46 -27.82 -11.99 -21.90
N PRO A 47 -26.96 -11.03 -21.46
CA PRO A 47 -27.39 -9.66 -21.09
C PRO A 47 -27.16 -8.57 -22.16
N ALA A 48 -27.65 -7.36 -21.86
CA ALA A 48 -27.34 -6.09 -22.52
C ALA A 48 -27.05 -4.99 -21.48
N GLN A 49 -26.43 -3.89 -21.90
CA GLN A 49 -25.92 -2.82 -21.01
C GLN A 49 -27.05 -2.05 -20.30
N THR A 50 -26.89 -1.80 -19.00
CA THR A 50 -27.77 -0.95 -18.18
C THR A 50 -26.98 0.04 -17.33
N THR A 51 -27.59 1.20 -17.08
CA THR A 51 -27.17 2.16 -16.04
C THR A 51 -27.59 1.65 -14.67
N LEU A 52 -26.73 1.83 -13.65
CA LEU A 52 -27.02 1.41 -12.27
C LEU A 52 -28.29 2.08 -11.71
N SER A 53 -29.24 1.25 -11.31
CA SER A 53 -30.44 1.57 -10.53
C SER A 53 -30.40 0.80 -9.19
N GLN A 54 -31.35 1.05 -8.29
CA GLN A 54 -31.41 0.40 -6.96
C GLN A 54 -31.68 -1.12 -7.02
N ASP A 55 -32.09 -1.65 -8.18
CA ASP A 55 -32.57 -3.03 -8.37
C ASP A 55 -31.48 -4.10 -8.16
N SER A 56 -30.19 -3.74 -8.26
CA SER A 56 -29.07 -4.69 -8.14
C SER A 56 -28.97 -5.35 -6.75
N LEU A 57 -29.54 -4.74 -5.72
CA LEU A 57 -29.57 -5.32 -4.39
C LEU A 57 -30.60 -6.47 -4.27
N GLU A 58 -31.74 -6.36 -4.96
CA GLU A 58 -32.73 -7.45 -5.02
C GLU A 58 -32.16 -8.66 -5.80
N GLU A 59 -31.40 -8.40 -6.86
CA GLU A 59 -30.73 -9.45 -7.65
C GLU A 59 -29.62 -10.16 -6.83
N TRP A 60 -28.85 -9.42 -6.02
CA TRP A 60 -27.83 -9.97 -5.12
C TRP A 60 -28.41 -10.84 -3.99
N LEU A 61 -29.63 -10.55 -3.53
CA LEU A 61 -30.33 -11.35 -2.52
C LEU A 61 -30.81 -12.72 -3.04
N LEU A 62 -30.79 -12.96 -4.35
CA LEU A 62 -31.38 -14.15 -4.98
C LEU A 62 -30.38 -15.24 -5.40
N ASP A 63 -29.11 -14.93 -5.70
CA ASP A 63 -28.14 -15.94 -6.18
C ASP A 63 -27.24 -16.55 -5.08
N SER A 64 -27.84 -17.43 -4.26
CA SER A 64 -27.15 -18.14 -3.17
C SER A 64 -26.38 -19.40 -3.62
N ASN A 65 -25.55 -19.33 -4.66
CA ASN A 65 -24.76 -20.47 -5.16
C ASN A 65 -23.34 -20.59 -4.55
N VAL A 66 -23.27 -20.97 -3.26
CA VAL A 66 -21.99 -21.18 -2.56
C VAL A 66 -21.28 -22.48 -2.98
N VAL A 67 -19.95 -22.39 -3.16
CA VAL A 67 -19.04 -23.47 -3.62
C VAL A 67 -19.12 -24.73 -2.75
N ARG A 68 -19.34 -25.89 -3.38
CA ARG A 68 -19.22 -27.20 -2.74
C ARG A 68 -17.76 -27.61 -2.56
N VAL A 69 -17.27 -27.61 -1.32
CA VAL A 69 -16.07 -28.36 -0.94
C VAL A 69 -16.41 -29.86 -0.91
N GLN A 70 -15.64 -30.68 -1.62
CA GLN A 70 -15.78 -32.14 -1.58
C GLN A 70 -14.91 -32.72 -0.45
N SER A 71 -15.54 -33.31 0.56
CA SER A 71 -14.90 -34.26 1.47
C SER A 71 -15.22 -35.70 1.03
N ALA A 72 -14.22 -36.58 1.07
CA ALA A 72 -14.44 -38.02 0.92
C ALA A 72 -14.91 -38.60 2.26
N LEU A 73 -15.82 -39.59 2.21
CA LEU A 73 -16.38 -40.25 3.39
C LEU A 73 -15.86 -41.69 3.53
N ASP A 74 -15.43 -42.02 4.75
CA ASP A 74 -15.20 -43.39 5.23
C ASP A 74 -16.54 -43.94 5.77
N PRO A 75 -17.07 -45.10 5.31
CA PRO A 75 -18.49 -45.42 5.48
C PRO A 75 -18.86 -46.17 6.78
N THR A 76 -18.34 -45.76 7.94
CA THR A 76 -18.84 -46.22 9.26
C THR A 76 -18.86 -45.10 10.32
N LEU A 77 -19.80 -45.24 11.28
CA LEU A 77 -20.06 -44.43 12.48
C LEU A 77 -21.08 -43.26 12.37
N GLU A 78 -22.27 -43.59 12.91
CA GLU A 78 -23.14 -42.75 13.74
C GLU A 78 -23.85 -41.52 13.13
N ALA A 79 -24.87 -41.04 13.85
CA ALA A 79 -25.94 -40.23 13.29
C ALA A 79 -25.97 -38.81 13.89
N GLU A 80 -25.58 -37.83 13.07
CA GLU A 80 -25.42 -36.42 13.46
C GLU A 80 -26.59 -35.81 14.26
N PRO A 81 -26.31 -34.81 15.12
CA PRO A 81 -27.32 -33.99 15.77
C PRO A 81 -28.10 -33.17 14.73
N ARG A 82 -29.35 -32.86 15.06
CA ARG A 82 -30.38 -32.71 14.03
C ARG A 82 -30.86 -31.28 14.05
N VAL A 83 -30.04 -30.45 13.37
CA VAL A 83 -30.12 -28.99 13.29
C VAL A 83 -31.57 -28.51 13.22
N PRO A 84 -31.99 -27.54 14.06
CA PRO A 84 -33.33 -26.97 13.97
C PRO A 84 -33.60 -26.48 12.55
N GLN A 85 -34.70 -26.95 11.94
CA GLN A 85 -35.16 -26.40 10.68
C GLN A 85 -35.74 -25.02 10.96
N LEU A 86 -34.96 -23.97 10.71
CA LEU A 86 -35.43 -22.60 10.74
C LEU A 86 -36.63 -22.47 9.77
N GLN A 87 -37.67 -21.77 10.21
CA GLN A 87 -38.92 -21.63 9.47
C GLN A 87 -39.34 -20.17 9.47
N THR A 88 -39.54 -19.61 8.28
CA THR A 88 -40.10 -18.28 8.08
C THR A 88 -41.55 -18.28 8.61
N THR A 89 -41.87 -17.29 9.44
CA THR A 89 -43.14 -17.20 10.20
C THR A 89 -43.95 -15.98 9.77
N ASP A 90 -45.22 -15.95 10.16
CA ASP A 90 -46.13 -14.83 9.85
C ASP A 90 -45.54 -13.47 10.28
N LEU A 91 -44.82 -13.40 11.42
CA LEU A 91 -44.12 -12.18 11.84
C LEU A 91 -43.05 -11.75 10.83
N HIS A 92 -42.24 -12.68 10.31
CA HIS A 92 -41.25 -12.36 9.27
C HIS A 92 -41.93 -11.90 7.97
N ILE A 93 -43.06 -12.50 7.60
CA ILE A 93 -43.81 -12.16 6.39
C ILE A 93 -44.46 -10.78 6.52
N SER A 94 -45.13 -10.49 7.64
CA SER A 94 -45.69 -9.14 7.90
C SER A 94 -44.61 -8.07 7.98
N CYS A 95 -43.44 -8.38 8.55
CA CYS A 95 -42.26 -7.49 8.51
C CYS A 95 -41.74 -7.23 7.09
N LEU A 96 -41.66 -8.27 6.24
CA LEU A 96 -41.22 -8.15 4.83
C LEU A 96 -42.23 -7.36 3.97
N LEU A 97 -43.52 -7.47 4.28
CA LEU A 97 -44.60 -6.75 3.61
C LEU A 97 -44.86 -5.35 4.20
N TYR A 98 -44.11 -4.95 5.24
CA TYR A 98 -44.28 -3.71 5.99
C TYR A 98 -45.67 -3.52 6.63
N ASP A 99 -46.39 -4.62 6.90
CA ASP A 99 -47.74 -4.60 7.48
C ASP A 99 -47.68 -4.34 9.00
N ILE A 100 -47.75 -3.06 9.36
CA ILE A 100 -47.64 -2.59 10.73
C ILE A 100 -48.80 -3.09 11.61
N ASP A 101 -50.01 -3.16 11.07
CA ASP A 101 -51.19 -3.58 11.83
C ASP A 101 -51.17 -5.10 12.08
N ALA A 102 -50.74 -5.91 11.11
CA ALA A 102 -50.52 -7.34 11.31
C ALA A 102 -49.35 -7.62 12.29
N VAL A 103 -48.24 -6.89 12.21
CA VAL A 103 -47.14 -7.02 13.19
C VAL A 103 -47.63 -6.67 14.60
N GLN A 104 -48.39 -5.58 14.78
CA GLN A 104 -48.96 -5.23 16.09
C GLN A 104 -49.96 -6.28 16.58
N GLU A 105 -50.84 -6.80 15.72
CA GLU A 105 -51.76 -7.88 16.07
C GLU A 105 -51.02 -9.14 16.53
N LEU A 106 -50.01 -9.59 15.77
CA LEU A 106 -49.23 -10.79 16.09
C LEU A 106 -48.51 -10.64 17.44
N LEU A 107 -47.86 -9.50 17.69
CA LEU A 107 -47.11 -9.24 18.93
C LEU A 107 -48.02 -9.03 20.16
N LEU A 108 -49.25 -8.57 19.98
CA LEU A 108 -50.22 -8.39 21.07
C LEU A 108 -51.00 -9.66 21.40
N LYS A 109 -51.36 -10.48 20.40
CA LYS A 109 -52.22 -11.67 20.60
C LYS A 109 -51.44 -12.96 20.85
N CYS A 110 -50.22 -13.08 20.34
CA CYS A 110 -49.45 -14.31 20.38
C CYS A 110 -48.15 -14.15 21.18
N LYS A 111 -47.77 -15.17 21.97
CA LYS A 111 -46.45 -15.24 22.63
C LYS A 111 -45.38 -15.67 21.61
N ILE A 112 -45.10 -14.80 20.64
CA ILE A 112 -44.05 -14.99 19.64
C ILE A 112 -42.72 -14.55 20.26
N ASP A 113 -41.69 -15.38 20.15
CA ASP A 113 -40.32 -14.90 20.32
C ASP A 113 -39.92 -14.11 19.07
N VAL A 114 -39.65 -12.82 19.24
CA VAL A 114 -39.26 -11.89 18.16
C VAL A 114 -37.83 -12.09 17.66
N ASN A 115 -37.05 -12.94 18.33
CA ASN A 115 -35.63 -13.18 18.07
C ASN A 115 -35.34 -14.45 17.24
N ILE A 116 -36.36 -15.19 16.86
CA ILE A 116 -36.23 -16.32 15.94
C ILE A 116 -35.68 -15.87 14.58
N HIS A 117 -34.98 -16.78 13.91
CA HIS A 117 -34.53 -16.59 12.52
C HIS A 117 -35.49 -17.27 11.53
N SER A 118 -35.68 -16.64 10.38
CA SER A 118 -36.38 -17.17 9.22
C SER A 118 -35.62 -18.34 8.57
N ALA A 119 -36.22 -19.03 7.59
CA ALA A 119 -35.55 -20.12 6.87
C ALA A 119 -34.30 -19.64 6.10
N GLU A 120 -34.29 -18.36 5.72
CA GLU A 120 -33.18 -17.66 5.05
C GLU A 120 -32.13 -17.14 6.05
N GLY A 121 -32.39 -17.25 7.37
CA GLY A 121 -31.44 -16.92 8.42
C GLY A 121 -31.47 -15.47 8.91
N TYR A 122 -32.53 -14.70 8.68
CA TYR A 122 -32.71 -13.34 9.19
C TYR A 122 -33.68 -13.29 10.37
N THR A 123 -33.46 -12.42 11.36
CA THR A 123 -34.50 -12.11 12.37
C THR A 123 -35.54 -11.15 11.78
N ALA A 124 -36.72 -11.05 12.40
CA ALA A 124 -37.74 -10.06 11.99
C ALA A 124 -37.18 -8.63 11.94
N LEU A 125 -36.34 -8.24 12.91
CA LEU A 125 -35.66 -6.94 12.93
C LEU A 125 -34.56 -6.83 11.84
N GLY A 126 -33.91 -7.94 11.49
CA GLY A 126 -32.95 -8.00 10.38
C GLY A 126 -33.62 -7.79 9.02
N ILE A 127 -34.78 -8.41 8.77
CA ILE A 127 -35.59 -8.20 7.55
C ILE A 127 -35.97 -6.71 7.43
N VAL A 128 -36.52 -6.13 8.49
CA VAL A 128 -36.91 -4.71 8.54
C VAL A 128 -35.70 -3.79 8.28
N ALA A 129 -34.49 -4.17 8.71
CA ALA A 129 -33.29 -3.38 8.50
C ALA A 129 -32.69 -3.45 7.08
N MET A 130 -33.17 -4.35 6.22
CA MET A 130 -32.83 -4.41 4.79
C MET A 130 -33.79 -3.58 3.92
N ALA A 131 -34.64 -2.75 4.52
CA ALA A 131 -35.63 -1.94 3.80
C ALA A 131 -35.02 -0.94 2.80
N THR A 132 -35.69 -0.79 1.66
CA THR A 132 -35.43 0.23 0.64
C THR A 132 -35.84 1.62 1.10
N GLU A 133 -35.33 2.66 0.43
CA GLU A 133 -35.52 4.08 0.78
C GLU A 133 -37.01 4.48 0.87
N ASP A 134 -37.84 3.98 -0.04
CA ASP A 134 -39.29 4.19 -0.09
C ASP A 134 -40.07 3.48 1.04
N LYS A 135 -39.37 2.73 1.89
CA LYS A 135 -39.90 2.02 3.07
C LYS A 135 -39.24 2.45 4.39
N PHE A 136 -38.31 3.41 4.38
CA PHE A 136 -37.58 3.80 5.60
C PHE A 136 -38.49 4.25 6.76
N GLU A 137 -39.61 4.91 6.51
CA GLU A 137 -40.54 5.36 7.57
C GLU A 137 -41.27 4.17 8.22
N ASP A 138 -41.96 3.35 7.43
CA ASP A 138 -42.68 2.15 7.91
C ASP A 138 -41.72 1.15 8.56
N ALA A 139 -40.55 0.94 7.95
CA ALA A 139 -39.50 0.09 8.51
C ALA A 139 -38.97 0.63 9.84
N THR A 140 -38.75 1.93 9.98
CA THR A 140 -38.34 2.53 11.27
C THR A 140 -39.44 2.42 12.32
N ARG A 141 -40.72 2.55 11.94
CA ARG A 141 -41.86 2.35 12.83
C ARG A 141 -41.96 0.89 13.30
N LEU A 142 -41.79 -0.08 12.39
CA LEU A 142 -41.72 -1.51 12.70
C LEU A 142 -40.53 -1.86 13.61
N ALA A 143 -39.35 -1.33 13.32
CA ALA A 143 -38.16 -1.53 14.13
C ALA A 143 -38.37 -1.07 15.58
N ASN A 144 -38.98 0.11 15.79
CA ASN A 144 -39.33 0.59 17.13
C ASN A 144 -40.32 -0.34 17.86
N ILE A 145 -41.34 -0.87 17.18
CA ILE A 145 -42.29 -1.83 17.76
C ILE A 145 -41.57 -3.13 18.16
N LEU A 146 -40.74 -3.69 17.26
CA LEU A 146 -39.96 -4.90 17.52
C LEU A 146 -38.99 -4.73 18.70
N LEU A 147 -38.30 -3.59 18.78
CA LEU A 147 -37.38 -3.26 19.88
C LEU A 147 -38.12 -3.11 21.23
N GLN A 148 -39.30 -2.48 21.24
CA GLN A 148 -40.16 -2.41 22.42
C GLN A 148 -40.67 -3.80 22.85
N CYS A 149 -40.83 -4.73 21.91
CA CYS A 149 -41.15 -6.14 22.17
C CYS A 149 -39.93 -7.04 22.44
N GLY A 150 -38.72 -6.47 22.57
CA GLY A 150 -37.51 -7.21 22.98
C GLY A 150 -36.70 -7.85 21.84
N ALA A 151 -36.80 -7.33 20.62
CA ALA A 151 -35.94 -7.76 19.51
C ALA A 151 -34.47 -7.34 19.72
N SER A 152 -33.54 -8.25 19.44
CA SER A 152 -32.12 -8.07 19.71
C SER A 152 -31.38 -7.38 18.56
N LEU A 153 -30.62 -6.35 18.92
CA LEU A 153 -29.70 -5.63 18.03
C LEU A 153 -28.37 -6.38 17.78
N THR A 154 -28.11 -7.48 18.51
CA THR A 154 -26.86 -8.28 18.40
C THR A 154 -27.05 -9.62 17.69
N LEU A 155 -28.29 -10.03 17.43
CA LEU A 155 -28.58 -11.21 16.62
C LEU A 155 -28.44 -10.88 15.14
N GLY A 156 -27.25 -11.18 14.61
CA GLY A 156 -27.00 -11.16 13.19
C GLY A 156 -27.54 -12.38 12.45
N ASP A 157 -27.49 -12.28 11.12
CA ASP A 157 -27.85 -13.33 10.18
C ASP A 157 -26.83 -14.48 10.11
N HIS A 158 -26.97 -15.34 9.09
CA HIS A 158 -26.05 -16.45 8.80
C HIS A 158 -24.58 -16.06 8.51
N LEU A 159 -24.30 -14.81 8.11
CA LEU A 159 -22.94 -14.24 7.98
C LEU A 159 -22.52 -13.47 9.25
N GLY A 160 -23.47 -13.24 10.15
CA GLY A 160 -23.33 -12.50 11.39
C GLY A 160 -23.54 -11.00 11.24
N TYR A 161 -24.12 -10.51 10.15
CA TYR A 161 -24.48 -9.09 10.03
C TYR A 161 -25.71 -8.79 10.89
N THR A 162 -25.58 -7.87 11.84
CA THR A 162 -26.67 -7.42 12.73
C THR A 162 -27.60 -6.43 12.01
N PRO A 163 -28.80 -6.11 12.55
CA PRO A 163 -29.67 -5.09 11.96
C PRO A 163 -28.96 -3.75 11.67
N LEU A 164 -28.01 -3.33 12.52
CA LEU A 164 -27.22 -2.11 12.26
C LEU A 164 -26.34 -2.21 11.00
N HIS A 165 -25.81 -3.39 10.68
CA HIS A 165 -25.02 -3.60 9.46
C HIS A 165 -25.85 -3.44 8.19
N TRP A 166 -27.11 -3.89 8.25
CA TRP A 166 -28.05 -3.77 7.14
C TRP A 166 -28.57 -2.34 7.02
N ALA A 167 -29.03 -1.71 8.11
CA ALA A 167 -29.46 -0.30 8.08
C ALA A 167 -28.35 0.65 7.59
N ALA A 168 -27.08 0.38 7.94
CA ALA A 168 -25.91 1.12 7.46
C ALA A 168 -25.52 0.81 6.00
N ALA A 169 -25.86 -0.36 5.46
CA ALA A 169 -25.73 -0.67 4.04
C ALA A 169 -26.84 -0.02 3.20
N MET A 170 -28.05 0.07 3.74
CA MET A 170 -29.20 0.69 3.08
C MET A 170 -29.19 2.22 3.10
N GLY A 171 -28.50 2.84 4.06
CA GLY A 171 -28.53 4.30 4.26
C GLY A 171 -29.63 4.79 5.21
N ASN A 172 -30.26 3.90 5.97
CA ASN A 172 -31.45 4.20 6.78
C ASN A 172 -31.10 4.92 8.11
N ILE A 173 -30.78 6.22 8.01
CA ILE A 173 -30.40 7.05 9.15
C ILE A 173 -31.47 7.11 10.26
N PRO A 174 -32.79 7.22 9.98
CA PRO A 174 -33.82 7.17 11.01
C PRO A 174 -33.77 5.87 11.84
N MET A 175 -33.57 4.72 11.19
CA MET A 175 -33.44 3.44 11.87
C MET A 175 -32.12 3.31 12.63
N MET A 176 -31.00 3.78 12.08
CA MET A 176 -29.71 3.82 12.79
C MET A 176 -29.80 4.73 14.04
N THR A 177 -30.59 5.80 13.98
CA THR A 177 -30.88 6.69 15.12
C THR A 177 -31.69 5.95 16.21
N ALA A 178 -32.68 5.16 15.81
CA ALA A 178 -33.42 4.29 16.75
C ALA A 178 -32.51 3.21 17.36
N PHE A 179 -31.66 2.55 16.58
CA PHE A 179 -30.73 1.55 17.10
C PHE A 179 -29.73 2.16 18.10
N HIS A 180 -29.27 3.39 17.85
CA HIS A 180 -28.41 4.12 18.78
C HIS A 180 -29.14 4.50 20.08
N SER A 181 -30.41 4.91 20.04
CA SER A 181 -31.17 5.25 21.25
C SER A 181 -31.50 4.02 22.13
N PHE A 182 -31.53 2.83 21.54
CA PHE A 182 -31.59 1.53 22.25
C PHE A 182 -30.20 0.98 22.66
N GLY A 183 -29.11 1.74 22.46
CA GLY A 183 -27.79 1.39 22.96
C GLY A 183 -27.03 0.34 22.15
N VAL A 184 -27.22 0.29 20.82
CA VAL A 184 -26.43 -0.61 19.95
C VAL A 184 -24.92 -0.31 20.01
N ASP A 185 -24.12 -1.37 19.98
CA ASP A 185 -22.68 -1.29 19.72
C ASP A 185 -22.43 -0.99 18.23
N LEU A 186 -21.88 0.19 17.93
CA LEU A 186 -21.56 0.62 16.57
C LEU A 186 -20.35 -0.11 15.96
N ASP A 187 -19.49 -0.65 16.82
CA ASP A 187 -18.23 -1.30 16.48
C ASP A 187 -18.34 -2.85 16.48
N PHE A 188 -19.55 -3.38 16.70
CA PHE A 188 -19.83 -4.81 16.62
C PHE A 188 -19.38 -5.37 15.27
N LYS A 189 -18.62 -6.48 15.31
CA LYS A 189 -18.04 -7.10 14.12
C LYS A 189 -18.83 -8.34 13.70
N SER A 190 -19.12 -8.46 12.40
CA SER A 190 -19.74 -9.64 11.80
C SER A 190 -18.91 -10.91 12.06
N LYS A 191 -19.58 -12.07 12.12
CA LYS A 191 -18.93 -13.34 12.48
C LYS A 191 -18.04 -13.91 11.37
N VAL A 192 -18.41 -13.73 10.10
CA VAL A 192 -17.71 -14.36 8.96
C VAL A 192 -16.55 -13.52 8.45
N ASN A 193 -16.78 -12.26 8.07
CA ASN A 193 -15.74 -11.40 7.50
C ASN A 193 -15.20 -10.33 8.47
N GLY A 194 -15.75 -10.19 9.68
CA GLY A 194 -15.25 -9.26 10.69
C GLY A 194 -15.45 -7.78 10.32
N GLU A 195 -16.41 -7.48 9.44
CA GLU A 195 -16.78 -6.11 9.08
C GLU A 195 -17.68 -5.49 10.16
N THR A 196 -17.69 -4.16 10.25
CA THR A 196 -18.61 -3.39 11.12
C THR A 196 -19.66 -2.69 10.28
N ALA A 197 -20.67 -2.07 10.90
CA ALA A 197 -21.63 -1.22 10.22
C ALA A 197 -20.95 -0.12 9.35
N LEU A 198 -19.82 0.42 9.81
CA LEU A 198 -19.05 1.44 9.08
C LEU A 198 -18.34 0.88 7.83
N HIS A 199 -17.93 -0.39 7.83
CA HIS A 199 -17.44 -1.07 6.62
C HIS A 199 -18.56 -1.25 5.59
N ARG A 200 -19.77 -1.63 6.04
CA ARG A 200 -20.92 -1.82 5.16
C ARG A 200 -21.36 -0.50 4.53
N ALA A 201 -21.44 0.58 5.32
CA ALA A 201 -21.69 1.92 4.80
C ALA A 201 -20.65 2.36 3.75
N ALA A 202 -19.38 1.99 3.92
CA ALA A 202 -18.33 2.29 2.95
C ALA A 202 -18.41 1.46 1.65
N ARG A 203 -18.74 0.16 1.73
CA ARG A 203 -18.98 -0.67 0.53
C ARG A 203 -20.12 -0.13 -0.32
N PHE A 204 -21.27 0.12 0.31
CA PHE A 204 -22.52 0.50 -0.36
C PHE A 204 -22.67 2.01 -0.63
N GLY A 205 -21.61 2.81 -0.53
CA GLY A 205 -21.63 4.23 -0.92
C GLY A 205 -22.31 5.19 0.07
N GLN A 206 -22.73 4.72 1.24
CA GLN A 206 -23.64 5.41 2.16
C GLN A 206 -22.95 6.51 2.98
N GLN A 207 -22.69 7.64 2.33
CA GLN A 207 -22.01 8.80 2.90
C GLN A 207 -22.70 9.37 4.16
N GLU A 208 -24.03 9.35 4.22
CA GLU A 208 -24.76 9.78 5.42
C GLU A 208 -24.62 8.78 6.57
N SER A 209 -24.61 7.47 6.30
CA SER A 209 -24.36 6.45 7.32
C SER A 209 -22.93 6.51 7.85
N ILE A 210 -21.94 6.81 6.99
CA ILE A 210 -20.56 7.11 7.41
C ILE A 210 -20.54 8.32 8.34
N ARG A 211 -21.19 9.43 7.97
CA ARG A 211 -21.26 10.65 8.80
C ARG A 211 -21.91 10.38 10.15
N PHE A 212 -23.05 9.68 10.15
CA PHE A 212 -23.77 9.29 11.36
C PHE A 212 -22.86 8.47 12.28
N LEU A 213 -22.32 7.34 11.80
CA LEU A 213 -21.53 6.41 12.60
C LEU A 213 -20.29 7.08 13.21
N LEU A 214 -19.57 7.88 12.42
CA LEU A 214 -18.42 8.65 12.91
C LEU A 214 -18.83 9.71 13.94
N SER A 215 -19.96 10.40 13.75
CA SER A 215 -20.44 11.42 14.72
C SER A 215 -20.88 10.82 16.07
N PHE A 216 -21.32 9.56 16.09
CA PHE A 216 -21.66 8.82 17.31
C PHE A 216 -20.51 7.93 17.83
N GLY A 217 -19.30 8.08 17.27
CA GLY A 217 -18.07 7.53 17.84
C GLY A 217 -17.65 6.12 17.35
N ALA A 218 -18.24 5.60 16.27
CA ALA A 218 -17.79 4.35 15.66
C ALA A 218 -16.33 4.47 15.17
N SER A 219 -15.52 3.44 15.38
CA SER A 219 -14.08 3.46 15.12
C SER A 219 -13.75 3.19 13.64
N PRO A 220 -13.15 4.16 12.91
CA PRO A 220 -12.68 3.94 11.55
C PRO A 220 -11.39 3.10 11.48
N TYR A 221 -10.83 2.69 12.64
CA TYR A 221 -9.56 1.95 12.74
C TYR A 221 -9.74 0.45 13.01
N LEU A 222 -10.96 -0.06 13.07
CA LEU A 222 -11.22 -1.50 13.09
C LEU A 222 -11.03 -2.07 11.69
N TYR A 223 -10.32 -3.19 11.59
CA TYR A 223 -10.07 -3.88 10.31
C TYR A 223 -10.88 -5.18 10.19
N ASN A 224 -11.32 -5.50 8.98
CA ASN A 224 -11.98 -6.77 8.65
C ASN A 224 -10.98 -7.95 8.57
N ALA A 225 -11.47 -9.17 8.31
CA ALA A 225 -10.62 -10.37 8.21
C ALA A 225 -9.58 -10.30 7.07
N GLY A 226 -9.82 -9.48 6.04
CA GLY A 226 -8.89 -9.15 4.96
C GLY A 226 -7.86 -8.05 5.30
N LEU A 227 -7.85 -7.57 6.55
CA LEU A 227 -7.02 -6.50 7.10
C LEU A 227 -7.29 -5.10 6.50
N ALA A 228 -8.45 -4.93 5.88
CA ALA A 228 -8.92 -3.66 5.32
C ALA A 228 -9.72 -2.87 6.37
N LEU A 229 -9.54 -1.56 6.44
CA LEU A 229 -10.38 -0.62 7.20
C LEU A 229 -11.66 -0.27 6.42
N PRO A 230 -12.68 0.39 7.03
CA PRO A 230 -13.82 0.94 6.30
C PRO A 230 -13.43 1.79 5.09
N TYR A 231 -12.40 2.63 5.25
CA TYR A 231 -11.84 3.44 4.17
C TYR A 231 -11.29 2.60 3.01
N ASP A 232 -10.70 1.44 3.32
CA ASP A 232 -10.05 0.57 2.33
C ASP A 232 -11.10 -0.23 1.53
N VAL A 233 -12.26 -0.55 2.11
CA VAL A 233 -13.36 -1.28 1.44
C VAL A 233 -14.35 -0.38 0.69
N ALA A 234 -14.05 0.91 0.54
CA ALA A 234 -14.91 1.90 -0.10
C ALA A 234 -15.28 1.51 -1.54
N GLY A 235 -16.57 1.34 -1.83
CA GLY A 235 -17.05 0.93 -3.16
C GLY A 235 -16.59 -0.48 -3.62
N GLU A 236 -16.10 -1.34 -2.73
CA GLU A 236 -15.87 -2.75 -3.05
C GLU A 236 -17.21 -3.51 -3.04
N GLU A 237 -17.73 -3.86 -4.21
CA GLU A 237 -18.98 -4.62 -4.36
C GLU A 237 -18.79 -6.09 -3.98
N ASP A 238 -17.67 -6.69 -4.39
CA ASP A 238 -17.22 -8.02 -3.97
C ASP A 238 -15.72 -8.03 -3.58
N SER A 239 -14.98 -9.12 -3.85
CA SER A 239 -13.53 -9.24 -3.58
C SER A 239 -12.63 -8.94 -4.80
N ILE A 240 -13.23 -8.53 -5.91
CA ILE A 240 -12.64 -8.33 -7.24
C ILE A 240 -13.18 -7.03 -7.86
N THR A 241 -14.49 -6.80 -7.76
CA THR A 241 -15.22 -5.69 -8.39
C THR A 241 -15.20 -4.43 -7.51
N ILE A 242 -14.71 -3.31 -8.06
CA ILE A 242 -14.58 -2.03 -7.36
C ILE A 242 -15.24 -0.91 -8.16
N ASN A 243 -16.28 -0.32 -7.58
CA ASN A 243 -17.02 0.80 -8.13
C ASN A 243 -16.25 2.12 -7.91
N LEU A 244 -15.34 2.46 -8.83
CA LEU A 244 -14.44 3.62 -8.68
C LEU A 244 -15.17 4.95 -8.36
N PRO A 245 -16.29 5.33 -9.00
CA PRO A 245 -17.02 6.55 -8.62
C PRO A 245 -17.48 6.55 -7.17
N THR A 246 -18.05 5.43 -6.71
CA THR A 246 -18.50 5.24 -5.32
C THR A 246 -17.31 5.25 -4.35
N ARG A 247 -16.20 4.58 -4.70
CA ARG A 247 -14.95 4.57 -3.92
C ARG A 247 -14.41 5.97 -3.69
N TYR A 248 -14.28 6.76 -4.76
CA TYR A 248 -13.77 8.14 -4.68
C TYR A 248 -14.70 9.02 -3.85
N ALA A 249 -16.03 8.92 -4.04
CA ALA A 249 -17.01 9.69 -3.27
C ALA A 249 -16.97 9.36 -1.77
N VAL A 250 -16.96 8.06 -1.42
CA VAL A 250 -16.84 7.57 -0.05
C VAL A 250 -15.54 8.01 0.60
N GLN A 251 -14.40 7.85 -0.08
CA GLN A 251 -13.09 8.22 0.47
C GLN A 251 -12.93 9.74 0.61
N CYS A 252 -13.49 10.54 -0.30
CA CYS A 252 -13.57 12.00 -0.14
C CYS A 252 -14.42 12.40 1.08
N SER A 253 -15.55 11.73 1.31
CA SER A 253 -16.37 11.96 2.51
C SER A 253 -15.58 11.59 3.78
N PHE A 254 -14.91 10.43 3.80
CA PHE A 254 -14.04 10.01 4.89
C PHE A 254 -12.92 11.02 5.18
N THR A 255 -12.12 11.46 4.21
CA THR A 255 -10.99 12.39 4.47
C THR A 255 -11.43 13.85 4.72
N THR A 256 -12.70 14.16 4.46
CA THR A 256 -13.34 15.41 4.89
C THR A 256 -13.76 15.32 6.36
N LEU A 257 -14.38 14.20 6.77
CA LEU A 257 -14.84 13.97 8.15
C LEU A 257 -13.71 13.58 9.11
N GLN A 258 -12.64 12.96 8.60
CA GLN A 258 -11.48 12.42 9.32
C GLN A 258 -10.20 12.72 8.50
N PRO A 259 -9.58 13.90 8.67
CA PRO A 259 -8.32 14.25 8.00
C PRO A 259 -7.19 13.23 8.22
N SER A 260 -7.25 12.51 9.34
CA SER A 260 -6.41 11.36 9.69
C SER A 260 -6.39 10.19 8.68
N PHE A 261 -7.25 10.22 7.65
CA PHE A 261 -7.24 9.27 6.53
C PHE A 261 -6.55 9.79 5.25
N ARG A 262 -6.06 11.05 5.24
CA ARG A 262 -5.36 11.67 4.11
C ARG A 262 -3.98 11.07 3.86
N THR A 263 -3.56 11.13 2.59
CA THR A 263 -2.18 10.90 2.16
C THR A 263 -1.46 12.24 1.98
N LEU A 264 -0.30 12.43 2.62
CA LEU A 264 0.53 13.63 2.51
C LEU A 264 1.67 13.43 1.50
N LEU A 265 1.73 14.23 0.44
CA LEU A 265 2.84 14.24 -0.52
C LEU A 265 3.76 15.42 -0.21
N LEU A 266 5.06 15.14 0.00
CA LEU A 266 6.06 16.16 0.35
C LEU A 266 7.12 16.26 -0.74
N HIS A 267 7.26 17.43 -1.33
CA HIS A 267 8.40 17.80 -2.19
C HIS A 267 8.80 19.25 -1.89
N HIS A 268 10.03 19.66 -2.24
CA HIS A 268 10.45 21.05 -2.06
C HIS A 268 11.47 21.47 -3.13
N PRO A 269 11.39 22.70 -3.70
CA PRO A 269 12.29 23.20 -4.76
C PRO A 269 13.80 22.97 -4.55
N ASP A 270 14.32 23.12 -3.32
CA ASP A 270 15.70 22.75 -2.93
C ASP A 270 16.18 21.38 -3.50
N CYS A 271 15.31 20.38 -3.65
CA CYS A 271 15.66 19.06 -4.19
C CYS A 271 16.14 19.12 -5.66
N MET A 272 15.79 20.20 -6.36
CA MET A 272 16.22 20.50 -7.73
C MET A 272 17.60 21.18 -7.78
N GLU A 273 18.07 21.76 -6.66
CA GLU A 273 19.37 22.46 -6.57
C GLU A 273 20.57 21.50 -6.41
N HIS A 274 20.31 20.23 -6.12
CA HIS A 274 21.32 19.17 -6.26
C HIS A 274 21.61 18.96 -7.75
N ILE A 275 22.80 19.38 -8.21
CA ILE A 275 23.20 19.30 -9.62
C ILE A 275 24.26 18.22 -9.76
N THR A 276 24.13 17.43 -10.82
CA THR A 276 25.02 16.34 -11.21
C THR A 276 25.71 16.71 -12.54
N ILE A 277 26.56 15.82 -13.05
CA ILE A 277 27.04 15.93 -14.44
C ILE A 277 25.88 15.84 -15.45
N GLU A 278 26.07 16.40 -16.65
CA GLU A 278 25.08 16.36 -17.73
C GLU A 278 24.78 14.91 -18.15
N GLY A 279 23.50 14.59 -18.36
CA GLY A 279 23.06 13.24 -18.74
C GLY A 279 23.21 12.19 -17.63
N HIS A 280 23.45 12.60 -16.38
CA HIS A 280 23.44 11.71 -15.23
C HIS A 280 22.04 11.12 -14.98
N GLN A 281 21.98 9.91 -14.42
CA GLN A 281 20.72 9.19 -14.21
C GLN A 281 19.96 9.65 -12.96
N GLU A 282 20.69 10.06 -11.92
CA GLU A 282 20.13 10.76 -10.77
C GLU A 282 20.07 12.25 -11.18
N SER A 283 18.90 12.73 -11.60
CA SER A 283 18.70 14.10 -12.11
C SER A 283 17.43 14.74 -11.53
N PRO A 284 17.30 16.10 -11.56
CA PRO A 284 16.09 16.78 -11.12
C PRO A 284 14.82 16.34 -11.86
N ASP A 285 14.95 15.88 -13.11
CA ASP A 285 13.83 15.44 -13.96
C ASP A 285 13.03 14.29 -13.31
N ARG A 286 13.67 13.46 -12.48
CA ARG A 286 13.02 12.40 -11.68
C ARG A 286 11.86 12.95 -10.85
N ILE A 287 12.08 14.07 -10.17
CA ILE A 287 11.09 14.72 -9.32
C ILE A 287 9.99 15.36 -10.18
N THR A 288 10.37 16.09 -11.24
CA THR A 288 9.42 16.70 -12.17
C THR A 288 8.53 15.68 -12.88
N ALA A 289 9.04 14.49 -13.19
CA ALA A 289 8.29 13.42 -13.84
C ALA A 289 7.21 12.86 -12.91
N ILE A 290 7.55 12.58 -11.65
CA ILE A 290 6.59 12.11 -10.63
C ILE A 290 5.51 13.16 -10.38
N LEU A 291 5.89 14.43 -10.19
CA LEU A 291 4.96 15.52 -9.88
C LEU A 291 3.93 15.75 -10.99
N ARG A 292 4.35 15.79 -12.27
CA ARG A 292 3.42 15.90 -13.41
C ARG A 292 2.41 14.76 -13.45
N THR A 293 2.87 13.52 -13.21
CA THR A 293 2.00 12.34 -13.18
C THR A 293 1.01 12.36 -12.00
N ILE A 294 1.23 13.17 -10.96
CA ILE A 294 0.23 13.44 -9.92
C ILE A 294 -0.73 14.56 -10.36
N GLU A 295 -0.20 15.64 -10.95
CA GLU A 295 -0.99 16.78 -11.47
C GLU A 295 -2.01 16.35 -12.54
N ASP A 296 -1.67 15.36 -13.38
CA ASP A 296 -2.55 14.79 -14.41
C ASP A 296 -3.69 13.90 -13.84
N GLN A 297 -3.67 13.55 -12.55
CA GLN A 297 -4.55 12.51 -11.96
C GLN A 297 -5.66 13.11 -11.07
N ALA A 298 -6.86 13.26 -11.66
CA ALA A 298 -8.01 13.85 -10.98
C ALA A 298 -8.49 13.11 -9.71
N SER A 299 -8.14 11.84 -9.53
CA SER A 299 -8.42 11.10 -8.28
C SER A 299 -7.46 11.46 -7.14
N LEU A 300 -6.25 11.93 -7.43
CA LEU A 300 -5.18 12.21 -6.46
C LEU A 300 -5.20 13.68 -5.98
N CYS A 301 -6.40 14.19 -5.68
CA CYS A 301 -6.62 15.57 -5.26
C CYS A 301 -7.14 15.70 -3.81
N HIS A 302 -7.17 16.93 -3.30
CA HIS A 302 -7.83 17.24 -2.03
C HIS A 302 -9.34 16.99 -2.15
N PRO A 303 -9.99 16.28 -1.20
CA PRO A 303 -9.52 16.04 0.17
C PRO A 303 -8.79 14.71 0.39
N ARG A 304 -8.57 13.85 -0.62
CA ARG A 304 -7.92 12.52 -0.42
C ARG A 304 -6.41 12.65 -0.23
N VAL A 305 -5.81 13.50 -1.04
CA VAL A 305 -4.37 13.76 -1.14
C VAL A 305 -4.12 15.24 -0.87
N GLU A 306 -3.06 15.53 -0.12
CA GLU A 306 -2.60 16.91 0.11
C GLU A 306 -1.11 16.99 -0.22
N SER A 307 -0.71 17.99 -1.01
CA SER A 307 0.67 18.20 -1.44
C SER A 307 1.24 19.45 -0.76
N SER A 308 2.35 19.29 -0.02
CA SER A 308 3.00 20.40 0.68
C SER A 308 4.48 20.54 0.35
N SER A 309 4.94 21.79 0.34
CA SER A 309 6.34 22.21 0.39
C SER A 309 6.66 23.06 1.61
N ASP A 310 5.71 23.27 2.53
CA ASP A 310 5.90 24.03 3.76
C ASP A 310 6.36 23.11 4.91
N PHE A 311 7.66 22.81 4.91
CA PHE A 311 8.32 22.03 5.96
C PHE A 311 9.79 22.42 6.08
N ASN A 312 10.36 22.28 7.27
CA ASN A 312 11.72 22.75 7.58
C ASN A 312 12.83 21.89 6.98
N LEU A 313 14.06 22.43 6.96
CA LEU A 313 15.28 21.64 6.83
C LEU A 313 15.48 20.79 8.10
N ALA A 314 16.04 19.59 7.97
CA ALA A 314 16.59 18.88 9.12
C ALA A 314 17.71 19.72 9.78
N SER A 315 17.74 19.76 11.11
CA SER A 315 18.81 20.44 11.84
C SER A 315 20.09 19.60 11.83
N PHE A 316 21.24 20.26 12.05
CA PHE A 316 22.51 19.54 12.24
C PHE A 316 22.44 18.57 13.43
N ASP A 317 21.75 18.94 14.52
CA ASP A 317 21.55 18.10 15.71
C ASP A 317 20.66 16.87 15.44
N THR A 318 19.76 16.94 14.45
CA THR A 318 18.96 15.79 14.01
C THR A 318 19.82 14.83 13.20
N ILE A 319 20.64 15.32 12.26
CA ILE A 319 21.48 14.44 11.43
C ILE A 319 22.72 13.89 12.16
N LEU A 320 23.22 14.58 13.19
CA LEU A 320 24.29 14.13 14.10
C LEU A 320 23.93 12.86 14.90
N ARG A 321 22.64 12.53 15.02
CA ARG A 321 22.16 11.29 15.68
C ARG A 321 22.41 10.03 14.84
N VAL A 322 22.74 10.21 13.56
CA VAL A 322 22.85 9.15 12.54
C VAL A 322 24.21 9.16 11.86
N HIS A 323 24.71 10.34 11.53
CA HIS A 323 26.00 10.52 10.86
C HIS A 323 27.04 11.11 11.82
N SER A 324 28.26 10.59 11.72
CA SER A 324 29.41 11.08 12.47
C SER A 324 29.72 12.56 12.18
N GLU A 325 30.03 13.30 13.23
CA GLU A 325 30.45 14.72 13.21
C GLU A 325 31.48 15.01 12.11
N LYS A 326 32.54 14.19 12.03
CA LYS A 326 33.59 14.29 10.99
C LYS A 326 33.03 14.22 9.56
N TYR A 327 32.00 13.43 9.29
CA TYR A 327 31.36 13.39 7.97
C TYR A 327 30.53 14.65 7.72
N ILE A 328 29.73 15.07 8.70
CA ILE A 328 28.89 16.28 8.61
C ILE A 328 29.74 17.53 8.40
N ASP A 329 30.85 17.68 9.12
CA ASP A 329 31.79 18.78 8.92
C ASP A 329 32.52 18.69 7.58
N THR A 330 32.77 17.48 7.07
CA THR A 330 33.26 17.32 5.69
C THR A 330 32.23 17.82 4.68
N LEU A 331 30.93 17.54 4.87
CA LEU A 331 29.86 18.08 3.99
C LEU A 331 29.74 19.61 4.07
N LYS A 332 29.90 20.22 5.26
CA LYS A 332 29.97 21.70 5.42
C LYS A 332 31.15 22.28 4.64
N ASN A 333 32.36 21.75 4.88
CA ASN A 333 33.57 22.20 4.18
C ASN A 333 33.47 22.02 2.65
N LEU A 334 32.82 20.96 2.17
CA LEU A 334 32.58 20.75 0.74
C LEU A 334 31.55 21.74 0.17
N HIS A 335 30.52 22.12 0.95
CA HIS A 335 29.56 23.17 0.57
C HIS A 335 30.25 24.51 0.37
N ASP A 336 31.11 24.92 1.31
CA ASP A 336 31.85 26.18 1.20
C ASP A 336 32.79 26.19 -0.04
N GLN A 337 33.46 25.06 -0.30
CA GLN A 337 34.31 24.88 -1.49
C GLN A 337 33.53 25.07 -2.80
N VAL A 338 32.33 24.49 -2.94
CA VAL A 338 31.54 24.63 -4.18
C VAL A 338 30.93 26.03 -4.34
N GLN A 339 30.73 26.82 -3.27
CA GLN A 339 30.39 28.24 -3.43
C GLN A 339 31.58 29.03 -4.01
N MET A 340 32.80 28.74 -3.54
CA MET A 340 34.01 29.48 -3.91
C MET A 340 34.63 29.10 -5.27
N GLN A 341 34.40 27.88 -5.77
CA GLN A 341 35.03 27.36 -7.00
C GLN A 341 34.01 26.97 -8.08
N LEU A 342 34.44 26.25 -9.13
CA LEU A 342 33.52 25.57 -10.06
C LEU A 342 32.59 24.67 -9.24
N GLY A 343 31.29 24.90 -9.34
CA GLY A 343 30.30 24.47 -8.36
C GLY A 343 29.89 23.00 -8.38
N LEU A 344 30.78 22.08 -8.74
CA LEU A 344 30.54 20.63 -8.81
C LEU A 344 31.81 19.84 -8.45
N LEU A 345 31.68 18.89 -7.52
CA LEU A 345 32.74 17.97 -7.06
C LEU A 345 32.29 16.51 -7.19
N ALA A 346 33.27 15.60 -7.23
CA ALA A 346 33.08 14.17 -7.02
C ALA A 346 33.07 13.86 -5.50
N LEU A 347 32.02 13.27 -4.95
CA LEU A 347 31.91 13.10 -3.50
C LEU A 347 32.77 11.95 -2.96
N THR A 348 32.67 10.76 -3.55
CA THR A 348 33.28 9.51 -3.05
C THR A 348 34.76 9.66 -2.67
N PRO A 349 35.67 10.17 -3.54
CA PRO A 349 37.08 10.35 -3.17
C PRO A 349 37.30 11.34 -2.02
N ARG A 350 36.47 12.37 -1.90
CA ARG A 350 36.62 13.37 -0.83
C ARG A 350 36.30 12.73 0.51
N ILE A 351 35.29 11.86 0.57
CA ILE A 351 34.96 11.11 1.79
C ILE A 351 36.02 10.04 2.10
N GLN A 352 36.58 9.37 1.10
CA GLN A 352 37.73 8.46 1.29
C GLN A 352 38.92 9.19 1.91
N VAL A 353 39.37 10.31 1.33
CA VAL A 353 40.53 11.05 1.83
C VAL A 353 40.24 11.74 3.17
N GLN A 354 39.18 12.53 3.24
CA GLN A 354 38.94 13.43 4.38
C GLN A 354 38.34 12.70 5.58
N VAL A 355 37.37 11.80 5.36
CA VAL A 355 36.69 11.07 6.46
C VAL A 355 37.41 9.76 6.78
N GLN A 356 37.65 8.88 5.80
CA GLN A 356 38.24 7.56 6.04
C GLN A 356 39.78 7.60 6.23
N GLY A 357 40.46 8.64 5.72
CA GLY A 357 41.93 8.79 5.83
C GLY A 357 42.71 8.06 4.72
N THR A 358 42.05 7.69 3.62
CA THR A 358 42.66 7.04 2.47
C THR A 358 43.68 7.96 1.78
N LEU A 359 44.82 7.42 1.37
CA LEU A 359 45.82 8.17 0.59
C LEU A 359 45.22 8.65 -0.73
N LEU A 360 45.54 9.88 -1.16
CA LEU A 360 44.95 10.51 -2.35
C LEU A 360 45.16 9.68 -3.64
N GLU A 361 46.30 8.99 -3.75
CA GLU A 361 46.63 8.09 -4.88
C GLU A 361 45.83 6.77 -4.89
N LEU A 362 45.21 6.41 -3.76
CA LEU A 362 44.36 5.23 -3.59
C LEU A 362 42.86 5.57 -3.60
N ALA A 363 42.50 6.85 -3.69
CA ALA A 363 41.12 7.30 -3.76
C ALA A 363 40.52 7.08 -5.17
N LYS A 364 39.20 6.94 -5.24
CA LYS A 364 38.45 6.77 -6.49
C LYS A 364 38.66 8.00 -7.39
N ASN A 365 39.21 7.82 -8.59
CA ASN A 365 39.42 8.92 -9.53
C ASN A 365 38.10 9.69 -9.79
N ASP A 366 38.11 11.01 -9.58
CA ASP A 366 36.96 11.91 -9.77
C ASP A 366 36.24 11.69 -11.11
N ALA A 367 36.96 11.37 -12.19
CA ALA A 367 36.40 11.16 -13.54
C ALA A 367 35.58 9.86 -13.70
N ILE A 368 35.63 8.95 -12.73
CA ILE A 368 34.74 7.77 -12.63
C ILE A 368 33.83 7.82 -11.41
N CYS A 369 33.75 8.98 -10.74
CA CYS A 369 32.84 9.20 -9.63
C CYS A 369 31.42 9.50 -10.13
N ASP A 370 30.49 8.82 -9.49
CA ASP A 370 29.08 8.67 -9.79
C ASP A 370 28.19 9.45 -8.80
N THR A 371 28.67 9.66 -7.56
CA THR A 371 28.03 10.60 -6.63
C THR A 371 28.65 11.99 -6.77
N ASN A 372 27.85 12.98 -7.16
CA ASN A 372 28.26 14.37 -7.28
C ASN A 372 27.94 15.20 -6.03
N PHE A 373 28.57 16.37 -5.92
CA PHE A 373 28.26 17.37 -4.89
C PHE A 373 28.33 18.78 -5.48
N SER A 374 27.19 19.47 -5.55
CA SER A 374 27.02 20.84 -6.05
C SER A 374 26.68 21.85 -4.95
N ARG A 375 26.65 23.14 -5.31
CA ARG A 375 26.24 24.27 -4.43
C ARG A 375 24.95 24.01 -3.62
N GLY A 376 23.90 23.50 -4.25
CA GLY A 376 22.63 23.20 -3.57
C GLY A 376 22.60 21.87 -2.82
N THR A 377 23.61 21.00 -2.94
CA THR A 377 23.51 19.59 -2.51
C THR A 377 23.32 19.41 -1.00
N LEU A 378 24.02 20.20 -0.18
CA LEU A 378 23.81 20.14 1.29
C LEU A 378 22.40 20.61 1.67
N ARG A 379 21.90 21.67 1.03
CA ARG A 379 20.55 22.21 1.25
C ARG A 379 19.47 21.21 0.80
N ALA A 380 19.63 20.62 -0.37
CA ALA A 380 18.78 19.56 -0.89
C ALA A 380 18.72 18.34 0.05
N ALA A 381 19.88 17.85 0.52
CA ALA A 381 19.95 16.70 1.43
C ALA A 381 19.34 17.01 2.82
N LEU A 382 19.57 18.19 3.37
CA LEU A 382 18.92 18.64 4.61
C LEU A 382 17.40 18.80 4.44
N ARG A 383 16.92 19.19 3.25
CA ARG A 383 15.50 19.26 2.93
C ARG A 383 14.87 17.87 2.76
N ALA A 384 15.57 16.95 2.10
CA ALA A 384 15.15 15.57 1.94
C ALA A 384 14.93 14.89 3.30
N ALA A 385 15.92 14.96 4.20
CA ALA A 385 15.77 14.47 5.57
C ALA A 385 14.71 15.25 6.38
N GLY A 386 14.59 16.56 6.14
CA GLY A 386 13.60 17.44 6.79
C GLY A 386 12.15 17.07 6.46
N SER A 387 11.86 16.63 5.23
CA SER A 387 10.53 16.16 4.86
C SER A 387 10.14 14.89 5.61
N VAL A 388 11.10 13.97 5.84
CA VAL A 388 10.84 12.73 6.61
C VAL A 388 10.52 13.07 8.06
N CYS A 389 11.23 14.02 8.66
CA CYS A 389 10.92 14.52 10.01
C CYS A 389 9.50 15.11 10.07
N HIS A 390 9.15 15.99 9.13
CA HIS A 390 7.81 16.59 9.06
C HIS A 390 6.70 15.54 8.83
N ALA A 391 6.94 14.52 7.99
CA ALA A 391 6.02 13.42 7.80
C ALA A 391 5.79 12.59 9.09
N ILE A 392 6.79 12.51 9.98
CA ILE A 392 6.66 11.89 11.30
C ILE A 392 5.76 12.74 12.18
N ASP A 393 6.04 14.04 12.32
CA ASP A 393 5.21 15.00 13.08
C ASP A 393 3.72 14.88 12.68
N LYS A 394 3.47 14.81 11.37
CA LYS A 394 2.12 14.78 10.77
C LYS A 394 1.42 13.42 10.80
N THR A 395 2.14 12.30 10.96
CA THR A 395 1.50 10.97 11.03
C THR A 395 1.40 10.42 12.45
N VAL A 396 2.34 10.75 13.35
CA VAL A 396 2.36 10.22 14.74
C VAL A 396 1.06 10.51 15.48
N PHE A 397 0.59 11.76 15.47
CA PHE A 397 -0.67 12.18 16.09
C PHE A 397 -1.89 12.09 15.16
N HIS A 398 -1.76 11.40 14.02
CA HIS A 398 -2.84 11.18 13.06
C HIS A 398 -3.46 12.47 12.47
N GLU A 399 -2.66 13.51 12.17
CA GLU A 399 -3.14 14.56 11.25
C GLU A 399 -3.36 13.99 9.84
N TYR A 400 -2.52 13.02 9.45
CA TYR A 400 -2.57 12.25 8.19
C TYR A 400 -2.42 10.74 8.47
N ARG A 401 -2.87 9.90 7.54
CA ARG A 401 -2.73 8.43 7.61
C ARG A 401 -1.29 8.01 7.37
N ASN A 402 -0.75 8.49 6.26
CA ASN A 402 0.53 8.12 5.70
C ASN A 402 1.09 9.27 4.85
N ALA A 403 2.35 9.14 4.42
CA ALA A 403 3.01 10.15 3.61
C ALA A 403 3.96 9.56 2.56
N PHE A 404 4.27 10.32 1.52
CA PHE A 404 5.35 10.05 0.58
C PHE A 404 6.24 11.28 0.37
N CYS A 405 7.50 11.15 0.78
CA CYS A 405 8.57 12.12 0.58
C CYS A 405 9.17 11.93 -0.82
N ILE A 406 8.75 12.77 -1.77
CA ILE A 406 9.25 12.84 -3.15
C ILE A 406 10.53 13.71 -3.13
N VAL A 407 11.63 13.09 -2.71
CA VAL A 407 12.87 13.79 -2.32
C VAL A 407 14.07 13.42 -3.17
N ARG A 408 15.06 14.31 -3.16
CA ARG A 408 16.33 14.15 -3.84
C ARG A 408 17.39 15.04 -3.17
N PRO A 409 18.62 14.58 -2.90
CA PRO A 409 19.19 13.25 -3.20
C PRO A 409 18.59 12.09 -2.36
N PRO A 410 18.79 10.82 -2.81
CA PRO A 410 18.43 9.62 -2.05
C PRO A 410 19.33 9.43 -0.80
N GLY A 411 19.05 8.40 0.01
CA GLY A 411 19.67 8.19 1.31
C GLY A 411 20.14 6.78 1.68
N HIS A 412 19.50 5.69 1.22
CA HIS A 412 19.73 4.34 1.80
C HIS A 412 21.17 3.79 1.69
N HIS A 413 22.02 4.31 0.78
CA HIS A 413 23.44 3.96 0.67
C HIS A 413 24.39 4.80 1.56
N ALA A 414 23.92 5.90 2.15
CA ALA A 414 24.75 6.74 3.03
C ALA A 414 24.91 6.07 4.40
N GLY A 415 26.13 5.67 4.75
CA GLY A 415 26.47 5.08 6.04
C GLY A 415 26.77 6.11 7.13
N ALA A 416 27.16 5.65 8.33
CA ALA A 416 27.44 6.54 9.47
C ALA A 416 28.62 7.51 9.23
N SER A 417 29.51 7.17 8.29
CA SER A 417 30.63 8.01 7.82
C SER A 417 30.46 8.44 6.36
N GLY A 418 29.23 8.47 5.86
CA GLY A 418 28.87 8.69 4.46
C GLY A 418 29.16 7.47 3.60
N LEU A 419 30.44 7.14 3.46
CA LEU A 419 30.92 6.00 2.69
C LEU A 419 31.33 4.83 3.62
N LEU A 420 30.82 3.64 3.33
CA LEU A 420 31.28 2.39 3.96
C LEU A 420 32.74 2.10 3.57
N ARG A 421 33.54 1.54 4.49
CA ARG A 421 34.98 1.27 4.25
C ARG A 421 35.27 0.41 3.02
N ASN A 422 34.37 -0.52 2.69
CA ASN A 422 34.54 -1.46 1.58
C ASN A 422 33.69 -1.10 0.35
N SER A 423 33.00 0.06 0.35
CA SER A 423 32.20 0.48 -0.80
C SER A 423 33.02 1.29 -1.80
N VAL A 424 32.75 1.06 -3.09
CA VAL A 424 33.31 1.81 -4.22
C VAL A 424 32.46 3.04 -4.61
N SER A 425 31.35 3.31 -3.92
CA SER A 425 30.47 4.46 -4.17
C SER A 425 29.61 4.83 -2.95
N CYS A 426 29.16 6.08 -2.90
CA CYS A 426 28.08 6.52 -2.01
C CYS A 426 26.68 6.22 -2.58
N GLY A 427 26.57 5.63 -3.79
CA GLY A 427 25.29 5.27 -4.41
C GLY A 427 24.35 6.46 -4.61
N PHE A 428 24.88 7.60 -5.04
CA PHE A 428 24.19 8.91 -5.16
C PHE A 428 23.72 9.52 -3.83
N CYS A 429 23.82 8.79 -2.71
CA CYS A 429 23.27 9.21 -1.43
C CYS A 429 24.19 10.19 -0.69
N ILE A 430 23.59 11.16 0.01
CA ILE A 430 24.30 12.21 0.77
C ILE A 430 24.00 12.16 2.27
N LEU A 431 22.73 11.93 2.64
CA LEU A 431 22.29 11.75 4.03
C LEU A 431 21.26 10.62 4.05
N ASN A 432 21.26 9.79 5.08
CA ASN A 432 20.36 8.64 5.15
C ASN A 432 18.98 9.08 5.65
N ASN A 433 18.14 9.52 4.70
CA ASN A 433 16.83 10.08 4.93
C ASN A 433 15.96 9.20 5.85
N VAL A 434 15.92 7.87 5.63
CA VAL A 434 15.12 6.94 6.44
C VAL A 434 15.69 6.69 7.83
N MET A 435 17.01 6.57 8.01
CA MET A 435 17.59 6.43 9.35
C MET A 435 17.48 7.72 10.16
N ILE A 436 17.58 8.88 9.51
CA ILE A 436 17.33 10.18 10.15
C ILE A 436 15.88 10.24 10.62
N GLY A 437 14.91 9.84 9.78
CA GLY A 437 13.51 9.70 10.18
C GLY A 437 13.32 8.74 11.36
N ALA A 438 13.81 7.50 11.26
CA ALA A 438 13.63 6.49 12.30
C ALA A 438 14.20 6.94 13.65
N GLN A 439 15.40 7.54 13.64
CA GLN A 439 16.04 8.02 14.85
C GLN A 439 15.39 9.30 15.39
N TYR A 440 14.84 10.17 14.53
CA TYR A 440 14.05 11.32 14.93
C TYR A 440 12.74 10.88 15.63
N ALA A 441 11.99 9.94 15.05
CA ALA A 441 10.75 9.43 15.64
C ALA A 441 10.96 8.84 17.05
N LEU A 442 11.98 7.99 17.22
CA LEU A 442 12.31 7.35 18.50
C LEU A 442 12.80 8.34 19.57
N ASP A 443 13.34 9.49 19.18
CA ASP A 443 13.85 10.51 20.12
C ASP A 443 12.82 11.58 20.47
N THR A 444 11.95 11.95 19.52
CA THR A 444 10.97 13.02 19.67
C THR A 444 9.64 12.49 20.20
N TYR A 445 9.28 11.25 19.86
CA TYR A 445 8.00 10.62 20.20
C TYR A 445 8.17 9.24 20.87
N PRO A 446 9.00 9.10 21.93
CA PRO A 446 9.28 7.79 22.55
C PRO A 446 8.06 7.14 23.21
N THR A 447 7.00 7.89 23.49
CA THR A 447 5.72 7.40 24.04
C THR A 447 4.79 6.84 22.96
N GLU A 448 4.81 7.41 21.75
CA GLU A 448 3.95 7.01 20.62
C GLU A 448 4.65 6.04 19.66
N VAL A 449 5.98 6.13 19.59
CA VAL A 449 6.88 5.37 18.70
C VAL A 449 8.03 4.78 19.52
N SER A 450 7.83 3.53 19.96
CA SER A 450 8.86 2.71 20.62
C SER A 450 9.55 1.70 19.69
N ARG A 451 8.96 1.46 18.51
CA ARG A 451 9.46 0.55 17.47
C ARG A 451 9.22 1.09 16.07
N VAL A 452 10.26 1.15 15.25
CA VAL A 452 10.20 1.56 13.83
C VAL A 452 10.61 0.39 12.95
N ALA A 453 9.81 0.06 11.93
CA ALA A 453 10.24 -0.84 10.87
C ALA A 453 10.66 -0.02 9.64
N ILE A 454 11.76 -0.38 8.99
CA ILE A 454 12.22 0.18 7.72
C ILE A 454 12.17 -0.93 6.68
N VAL A 455 11.36 -0.75 5.65
CA VAL A 455 11.24 -1.69 4.51
C VAL A 455 11.84 -1.04 3.28
N ASP A 456 12.96 -1.58 2.81
CA ASP A 456 13.66 -1.15 1.61
C ASP A 456 13.34 -2.10 0.45
N PHE A 457 12.77 -1.57 -0.62
CA PHE A 457 12.46 -2.32 -1.84
C PHE A 457 13.13 -1.77 -3.11
N ASP A 458 14.11 -0.86 -2.94
CA ASP A 458 15.03 -0.48 -4.00
C ASP A 458 15.73 -1.73 -4.58
N ALA A 459 16.11 -1.71 -5.85
CA ALA A 459 16.83 -2.83 -6.45
C ALA A 459 18.17 -3.09 -5.77
N HIS A 460 18.77 -2.06 -5.16
CA HIS A 460 20.09 -2.10 -4.54
C HIS A 460 19.97 -2.23 -3.02
N HIS A 461 20.88 -2.97 -2.39
CA HIS A 461 20.91 -3.08 -0.94
C HIS A 461 21.18 -1.71 -0.28
N GLY A 462 20.25 -1.24 0.57
CA GLY A 462 20.43 -0.11 1.50
C GLY A 462 21.51 -0.32 2.57
N ASN A 463 22.74 -0.57 2.12
CA ASN A 463 23.91 -0.87 2.92
C ASN A 463 24.33 0.30 3.85
N GLY A 464 23.92 1.54 3.55
CA GLY A 464 24.10 2.68 4.45
C GLY A 464 23.21 2.57 5.68
N THR A 465 21.94 2.19 5.48
CA THR A 465 20.96 1.92 6.54
C THR A 465 21.44 0.79 7.44
N GLU A 466 21.97 -0.29 6.86
CA GLU A 466 22.65 -1.37 7.59
C GLU A 466 23.87 -0.85 8.40
N ASP A 467 24.79 -0.12 7.75
CA ASP A 467 26.03 0.40 8.34
C ASP A 467 25.79 1.34 9.53
N ILE A 468 24.70 2.12 9.50
CA ILE A 468 24.27 2.97 10.61
C ILE A 468 23.74 2.11 11.75
N LEU A 469 22.81 1.19 11.47
CA LEU A 469 22.16 0.37 12.51
C LEU A 469 23.20 -0.48 13.27
N LYS A 470 24.14 -1.12 12.55
CA LYS A 470 25.27 -1.88 13.13
C LYS A 470 26.28 -1.06 13.95
N LYS A 471 26.24 0.27 13.88
CA LYS A 471 27.13 1.19 14.61
C LYS A 471 26.44 2.01 15.69
N ARG A 472 25.12 1.88 15.81
CA ARG A 472 24.29 2.53 16.81
C ARG A 472 24.71 2.01 18.20
N ARG A 473 24.86 2.91 19.18
CA ARG A 473 25.39 2.58 20.52
C ARG A 473 24.47 3.10 21.61
N GLY A 474 24.33 2.33 22.70
CA GLY A 474 23.63 2.77 23.91
C GLY A 474 22.10 2.87 23.75
N ARG A 475 21.52 2.14 22.81
CA ARG A 475 20.07 2.03 22.56
C ARG A 475 19.71 0.55 22.47
N SER A 476 18.42 0.21 22.49
CA SER A 476 18.01 -1.18 22.31
C SER A 476 18.15 -1.56 20.84
N ASP A 477 18.92 -2.60 20.53
CA ASP A 477 19.02 -3.16 19.17
C ASP A 477 17.66 -3.75 18.67
N SER A 478 16.65 -3.77 19.56
CA SER A 478 15.27 -4.17 19.32
C SER A 478 14.30 -3.04 18.92
N ASP A 479 14.72 -1.78 18.85
CA ASP A 479 13.80 -0.64 18.58
C ASP A 479 13.65 -0.30 17.08
N ILE A 480 14.58 -0.77 16.23
CA ILE A 480 14.50 -0.68 14.77
C ILE A 480 14.56 -2.10 14.18
N LEU A 481 13.68 -2.37 13.23
CA LEU A 481 13.76 -3.52 12.32
C LEU A 481 14.10 -3.01 10.91
N PHE A 482 15.18 -3.48 10.30
CA PHE A 482 15.50 -3.18 8.90
C PHE A 482 15.34 -4.43 8.02
N VAL A 483 14.60 -4.28 6.92
CA VAL A 483 14.41 -5.35 5.92
C VAL A 483 14.69 -4.77 4.54
N SER A 484 15.63 -5.35 3.79
CA SER A 484 15.98 -4.90 2.43
C SER A 484 15.76 -6.02 1.41
N MET A 485 14.94 -5.75 0.38
CA MET A 485 14.48 -6.69 -0.64
C MET A 485 15.15 -6.45 -2.01
N HIS A 486 16.47 -6.52 -2.01
CA HIS A 486 17.31 -6.11 -3.13
C HIS A 486 17.76 -7.27 -4.05
N CYS A 487 18.20 -6.92 -5.25
CA CYS A 487 18.86 -7.80 -6.20
C CYS A 487 20.29 -8.15 -5.72
N TYR A 488 20.60 -9.43 -5.60
CA TYR A 488 21.92 -9.92 -5.19
C TYR A 488 22.50 -10.93 -6.19
N GLY A 489 23.61 -10.58 -6.82
CA GLY A 489 24.32 -11.47 -7.75
C GLY A 489 25.52 -10.81 -8.45
N GLU A 490 26.29 -11.63 -9.16
CA GLU A 490 27.52 -11.19 -9.84
C GLU A 490 27.25 -10.06 -10.84
N GLY A 491 27.98 -8.95 -10.68
CA GLY A 491 27.86 -7.76 -11.50
C GLY A 491 26.70 -6.83 -11.10
N PHE A 492 26.08 -6.99 -9.94
CA PHE A 492 25.12 -6.01 -9.41
C PHE A 492 25.69 -5.20 -8.25
N TYR A 493 25.29 -3.93 -8.13
CA TYR A 493 25.72 -3.01 -7.07
C TYR A 493 24.75 -3.09 -5.87
N PRO A 494 25.20 -2.95 -4.60
CA PRO A 494 26.57 -2.79 -4.13
C PRO A 494 27.34 -4.11 -3.96
N GLY A 495 26.71 -5.26 -4.18
CA GLY A 495 27.34 -6.59 -3.97
C GLY A 495 27.47 -6.99 -2.49
N SER A 496 26.81 -6.29 -1.57
CA SER A 496 26.60 -6.69 -0.17
C SER A 496 25.14 -7.03 0.08
N GLY A 497 24.80 -7.52 1.29
CA GLY A 497 23.43 -7.90 1.66
C GLY A 497 23.09 -9.38 1.43
N HIS A 498 24.08 -10.29 1.41
CA HIS A 498 23.78 -11.71 1.32
C HIS A 498 23.13 -12.26 2.60
N ASP A 499 23.74 -11.97 3.75
CA ASP A 499 23.40 -12.55 5.05
C ASP A 499 22.58 -11.57 5.91
N HIS A 500 21.77 -12.10 6.82
CA HIS A 500 21.08 -11.31 7.85
C HIS A 500 22.07 -10.94 8.99
N GLU A 501 21.86 -9.80 9.65
CA GLU A 501 22.51 -9.49 10.94
C GLU A 501 21.43 -9.47 12.03
N LEU A 502 21.18 -10.65 12.61
CA LEU A 502 20.08 -10.86 13.55
C LEU A 502 20.26 -10.07 14.85
N ASP A 503 21.52 -9.94 15.31
CA ASP A 503 21.88 -9.21 16.53
C ASP A 503 21.50 -7.71 16.48
N THR A 504 21.35 -7.14 15.28
CA THR A 504 20.92 -5.75 15.06
C THR A 504 19.63 -5.65 14.22
N ASN A 505 18.80 -6.70 14.21
CA ASN A 505 17.53 -6.77 13.46
C ASN A 505 17.62 -6.37 11.97
N VAL A 506 18.68 -6.78 11.26
CA VAL A 506 18.79 -6.59 9.80
C VAL A 506 18.47 -7.89 9.09
N PHE A 507 17.40 -7.88 8.29
CA PHE A 507 16.96 -9.02 7.48
C PHE A 507 17.12 -8.72 6.00
N ASN A 508 18.31 -9.05 5.47
CA ASN A 508 18.59 -8.94 4.05
C ASN A 508 17.92 -10.07 3.27
N VAL A 509 16.99 -9.71 2.39
CA VAL A 509 16.25 -10.61 1.50
C VAL A 509 16.94 -10.58 0.14
N ALA A 510 18.08 -11.27 0.03
CA ALA A 510 18.88 -11.35 -1.19
C ALA A 510 18.11 -12.06 -2.34
N LEU A 511 17.58 -11.28 -3.30
CA LEU A 511 16.83 -11.79 -4.44
C LEU A 511 17.74 -12.07 -5.62
N ALA A 512 17.72 -13.30 -6.14
CA ALA A 512 18.52 -13.67 -7.30
C ALA A 512 18.07 -12.91 -8.58
N PRO A 513 19.00 -12.37 -9.39
CA PRO A 513 18.67 -11.63 -10.61
C PRO A 513 18.14 -12.53 -11.72
N CYS A 514 17.39 -11.96 -12.68
CA CYS A 514 16.85 -12.71 -13.81
C CYS A 514 17.92 -13.31 -14.75
N TRP A 515 19.17 -12.81 -14.77
CA TRP A 515 20.30 -13.47 -15.47
C TRP A 515 20.89 -14.68 -14.73
N SER A 516 20.57 -14.91 -13.46
CA SER A 516 21.05 -16.08 -12.72
C SER A 516 20.44 -17.40 -13.22
N THR A 517 21.10 -18.53 -12.91
CA THR A 517 20.59 -19.88 -13.18
C THR A 517 19.53 -20.36 -12.17
N GLN A 518 19.17 -19.54 -11.18
CA GLN A 518 18.23 -19.92 -10.12
C GLN A 518 16.78 -20.06 -10.64
N LYS A 519 15.98 -20.91 -9.97
CA LYS A 519 14.56 -21.15 -10.32
C LYS A 519 13.60 -20.12 -9.73
N GLU A 520 13.97 -19.51 -8.60
CA GLU A 520 13.22 -18.41 -7.99
C GLU A 520 14.08 -17.16 -8.09
N LYS A 521 13.59 -16.19 -8.87
CA LYS A 521 14.27 -14.93 -9.22
C LYS A 521 13.24 -13.90 -9.68
N GLY A 522 13.61 -12.63 -9.64
CA GLY A 522 12.75 -11.50 -10.03
C GLY A 522 11.38 -11.46 -9.31
N VAL A 523 10.35 -10.95 -9.98
CA VAL A 523 8.94 -10.86 -9.51
C VAL A 523 8.50 -12.07 -8.68
N ARG A 524 8.75 -13.30 -9.16
CA ARG A 524 8.33 -14.52 -8.45
C ARG A 524 9.01 -14.67 -7.08
N ALA A 525 10.30 -14.34 -7.00
CA ALA A 525 11.01 -14.34 -5.71
C ALA A 525 10.57 -13.16 -4.84
N PHE A 526 10.46 -11.95 -5.41
CA PHE A 526 10.01 -10.75 -4.70
C PHE A 526 8.65 -10.97 -4.02
N ARG A 527 7.61 -11.35 -4.77
CA ARG A 527 6.27 -11.60 -4.22
C ARG A 527 6.26 -12.73 -3.20
N LYS A 528 7.01 -13.82 -3.43
CA LYS A 528 7.14 -14.94 -2.49
C LYS A 528 7.77 -14.49 -1.17
N GLN A 529 8.88 -13.77 -1.20
CA GLN A 529 9.62 -13.39 0.01
C GLN A 529 8.90 -12.29 0.80
N LEU A 530 8.27 -11.32 0.12
CA LEU A 530 7.45 -10.32 0.81
C LEU A 530 6.33 -11.03 1.59
N GLN A 531 5.55 -11.90 0.92
CA GLN A 531 4.41 -12.57 1.54
C GLN A 531 4.79 -13.61 2.61
N LYS A 532 5.92 -14.32 2.46
CA LYS A 532 6.30 -15.44 3.35
C LYS A 532 7.35 -15.10 4.42
N VAL A 533 8.09 -14.01 4.28
CA VAL A 533 9.13 -13.59 5.24
C VAL A 533 8.79 -12.21 5.80
N VAL A 534 8.69 -11.19 4.94
CA VAL A 534 8.62 -9.78 5.40
C VAL A 534 7.29 -9.47 6.09
N ILE A 535 6.14 -9.86 5.52
CA ILE A 535 4.83 -9.58 6.12
C ILE A 535 4.62 -10.30 7.46
N PRO A 536 4.97 -11.60 7.63
CA PRO A 536 4.98 -12.23 8.95
C PRO A 536 5.93 -11.55 9.95
N MET A 537 7.12 -11.15 9.52
CA MET A 537 8.14 -10.50 10.36
C MET A 537 7.68 -9.12 10.85
N LEU A 538 7.16 -8.26 9.97
CA LEU A 538 6.59 -6.96 10.33
C LEU A 538 5.44 -7.12 11.34
N ARG A 539 4.56 -8.11 11.14
CA ARG A 539 3.48 -8.41 12.09
C ARG A 539 4.01 -8.89 13.44
N SER A 540 5.08 -9.68 13.47
CA SER A 540 5.71 -10.17 14.71
C SER A 540 6.47 -9.07 15.46
N PHE A 541 7.04 -8.09 14.75
CA PHE A 541 7.72 -6.93 15.34
C PHE A 541 6.72 -5.87 15.86
N ALA A 542 5.50 -5.85 15.30
CA ALA A 542 4.42 -4.94 15.67
C ALA A 542 4.88 -3.47 15.76
N PRO A 543 5.38 -2.87 14.66
CA PRO A 543 5.94 -1.52 14.66
C PRO A 543 4.90 -0.45 15.00
N ASN A 544 5.34 0.63 15.67
CA ASN A 544 4.52 1.82 15.89
C ASN A 544 4.54 2.78 14.70
N LEU A 545 5.53 2.65 13.81
CA LEU A 545 5.70 3.40 12.56
C LEU A 545 6.42 2.52 11.55
N ILE A 546 6.00 2.55 10.27
CA ILE A 546 6.74 1.92 9.17
C ILE A 546 7.30 3.01 8.26
N LEU A 547 8.60 2.97 7.99
CA LEU A 547 9.25 3.72 6.93
C LEU A 547 9.45 2.81 5.72
N ILE A 548 9.35 3.37 4.51
CA ILE A 548 9.65 2.67 3.26
C ILE A 548 10.76 3.42 2.52
N SER A 549 11.89 2.76 2.26
CA SER A 549 12.87 3.17 1.25
C SER A 549 12.35 2.69 -0.11
N ALA A 550 11.72 3.60 -0.85
CA ALA A 550 11.00 3.32 -2.08
C ALA A 550 11.85 3.66 -3.29
N GLY A 551 12.66 2.70 -3.72
CA GLY A 551 13.34 2.73 -5.00
C GLY A 551 12.53 2.05 -6.10
N PHE A 552 12.39 2.71 -7.26
CA PHE A 552 11.62 2.17 -8.39
C PHE A 552 12.48 1.56 -9.50
N ASP A 553 13.79 1.47 -9.30
CA ASP A 553 14.73 0.83 -10.25
C ASP A 553 14.65 -0.69 -10.25
N GLY A 554 13.88 -1.31 -9.35
CA GLY A 554 13.43 -2.69 -9.50
C GLY A 554 12.57 -2.91 -10.76
N CYS A 555 12.07 -1.83 -11.39
CA CYS A 555 11.14 -1.86 -12.52
C CYS A 555 11.78 -2.28 -13.86
N LYS A 556 11.00 -2.99 -14.66
CA LYS A 556 11.36 -3.60 -15.95
C LYS A 556 11.84 -2.57 -16.96
N GLY A 557 13.12 -2.66 -17.31
CA GLY A 557 13.74 -1.81 -18.33
C GLY A 557 14.43 -0.55 -17.79
N ASP A 558 14.23 -0.22 -16.51
CA ASP A 558 14.99 0.81 -15.81
C ASP A 558 16.50 0.52 -15.91
N ILE A 559 17.33 1.56 -15.91
CA ILE A 559 18.79 1.42 -16.03
C ILE A 559 19.50 1.06 -14.72
N GLY A 560 18.88 1.27 -13.56
CA GLY A 560 19.35 0.72 -12.28
C GLY A 560 19.19 -0.79 -12.22
N ASN A 561 18.16 -1.35 -12.87
CA ASN A 561 17.82 -2.78 -12.89
C ASN A 561 18.81 -3.69 -13.68
N LYS A 562 20.07 -3.27 -13.90
CA LYS A 562 20.93 -3.87 -14.92
C LYS A 562 22.29 -4.31 -14.39
N GLN A 563 22.73 -5.47 -14.85
CA GLN A 563 24.07 -5.97 -14.61
C GLN A 563 25.13 -4.98 -15.16
N HIS A 564 26.13 -4.68 -14.34
CA HIS A 564 27.25 -3.81 -14.68
C HIS A 564 27.96 -4.30 -15.95
N GLY A 565 28.32 -3.35 -16.83
CA GLY A 565 28.89 -3.65 -18.15
C GLY A 565 27.91 -4.20 -19.20
N ASN A 566 26.82 -4.87 -18.79
CA ASN A 566 25.90 -5.62 -19.65
C ASN A 566 24.55 -4.90 -19.84
N ARG A 567 24.60 -3.67 -20.40
CA ARG A 567 23.45 -2.75 -20.48
C ARG A 567 22.27 -3.21 -21.36
N ASP A 568 22.52 -4.16 -22.26
CA ASP A 568 21.51 -4.77 -23.14
C ASP A 568 21.14 -6.22 -22.70
N GLY A 569 21.63 -6.66 -21.54
CA GLY A 569 21.36 -7.98 -20.95
C GLY A 569 20.03 -8.07 -20.19
N PRO A 570 19.78 -9.19 -19.48
CA PRO A 570 18.59 -9.38 -18.65
C PRO A 570 18.51 -8.38 -17.48
N MET A 571 17.30 -8.18 -16.95
CA MET A 571 17.08 -7.31 -15.78
C MET A 571 17.47 -8.01 -14.47
N GLY A 572 17.56 -7.26 -13.38
CA GLY A 572 17.75 -7.76 -12.02
C GLY A 572 16.46 -8.36 -11.48
N LEU A 573 15.56 -7.50 -10.97
CA LEU A 573 14.28 -7.93 -10.38
C LEU A 573 13.14 -8.05 -11.40
N ASP A 574 13.20 -7.35 -12.54
CA ASP A 574 12.18 -7.35 -13.60
C ASP A 574 10.74 -7.02 -13.11
N LEU A 575 10.61 -6.22 -12.03
CA LEU A 575 9.33 -5.82 -11.43
C LEU A 575 8.51 -4.93 -12.37
N ARG A 576 7.24 -4.72 -12.04
CA ARG A 576 6.35 -3.79 -12.74
C ARG A 576 5.64 -2.86 -11.75
N PRO A 577 4.97 -1.78 -12.20
CA PRO A 577 4.17 -0.91 -11.34
C PRO A 577 3.22 -1.66 -10.38
N GLU A 578 2.61 -2.74 -10.85
CA GLU A 578 1.69 -3.61 -10.11
C GLU A 578 2.37 -4.35 -8.94
N GLU A 579 3.69 -4.61 -9.00
CA GLU A 579 4.45 -5.17 -7.87
C GLU A 579 4.67 -4.13 -6.77
N PHE A 580 4.93 -2.87 -7.12
CA PHE A 580 5.14 -1.80 -6.14
C PHE A 580 3.82 -1.44 -5.43
N HIS A 581 2.72 -1.30 -6.19
CA HIS A 581 1.38 -1.13 -5.64
C HIS A 581 1.02 -2.27 -4.68
N TRP A 582 1.14 -3.53 -5.14
CA TRP A 582 0.79 -4.69 -4.34
C TRP A 582 1.65 -4.80 -3.07
N ALA A 583 2.96 -4.51 -3.15
CA ALA A 583 3.85 -4.53 -2.00
C ALA A 583 3.46 -3.51 -0.95
N THR A 584 3.21 -2.26 -1.37
CA THR A 584 2.77 -1.17 -0.49
C THR A 584 1.40 -1.46 0.11
N GLN A 585 0.46 -2.07 -0.64
CA GLN A 585 -0.79 -2.59 -0.07
C GLN A 585 -0.55 -3.68 1.01
N GLN A 586 0.40 -4.59 0.82
CA GLN A 586 0.69 -5.60 1.86
C GLN A 586 1.27 -4.95 3.12
N ILE A 587 2.16 -3.96 2.97
CA ILE A 587 2.75 -3.21 4.09
C ILE A 587 1.65 -2.41 4.83
N LEU A 588 0.74 -1.76 4.10
CA LEU A 588 -0.41 -1.03 4.67
C LEU A 588 -1.35 -1.95 5.45
N LYS A 589 -1.59 -3.19 4.99
CA LYS A 589 -2.37 -4.19 5.74
C LYS A 589 -1.72 -4.58 7.08
N VAL A 590 -0.39 -4.53 7.20
CA VAL A 590 0.29 -4.67 8.49
C VAL A 590 0.20 -3.37 9.30
N ALA A 591 0.38 -2.22 8.66
CA ALA A 591 0.27 -0.92 9.31
C ALA A 591 -1.12 -0.67 9.92
N ASN A 592 -2.19 -1.10 9.25
CA ASN A 592 -3.57 -1.06 9.76
C ASN A 592 -3.69 -1.76 11.14
N ILE A 593 -3.03 -2.91 11.33
CA ILE A 593 -3.00 -3.64 12.61
C ILE A 593 -2.11 -2.93 13.62
N CYS A 594 -0.86 -2.65 13.26
CA CYS A 594 0.21 -2.34 14.21
C CYS A 594 0.30 -0.86 14.60
N CYS A 595 -0.06 0.04 13.67
CA CYS A 595 0.14 1.48 13.81
C CYS A 595 -1.00 2.33 13.20
N LYS A 596 -2.21 1.78 13.03
CA LYS A 596 -3.38 2.45 12.42
C LYS A 596 -3.11 3.06 11.04
N GLY A 597 -2.24 2.42 10.24
CA GLY A 597 -1.90 2.85 8.89
C GLY A 597 -0.71 3.81 8.78
N ARG A 598 -0.04 4.17 9.89
CA ARG A 598 1.14 5.07 9.88
C ARG A 598 2.32 4.47 9.09
N VAL A 599 2.41 4.90 7.84
CA VAL A 599 3.48 4.58 6.88
C VAL A 599 4.06 5.89 6.34
N ILE A 600 5.38 5.99 6.25
CA ILE A 600 6.05 7.11 5.57
C ILE A 600 7.00 6.53 4.53
N SER A 601 6.71 6.78 3.27
CA SER A 601 7.57 6.40 2.17
C SER A 601 8.56 7.52 1.84
N VAL A 602 9.76 7.15 1.39
CA VAL A 602 10.82 8.07 0.98
C VAL A 602 11.38 7.60 -0.36
N LEU A 603 11.48 8.50 -1.34
CA LEU A 603 12.03 8.19 -2.66
C LEU A 603 13.54 7.90 -2.57
N GLU A 604 13.95 6.73 -3.08
CA GLU A 604 15.36 6.34 -3.23
C GLU A 604 15.75 6.33 -4.72
N GLY A 605 15.99 5.16 -5.32
CA GLY A 605 16.31 4.98 -6.74
C GLY A 605 15.12 4.96 -7.71
N GLY A 606 15.35 4.41 -8.90
CA GLY A 606 14.45 4.53 -10.05
C GLY A 606 14.82 5.71 -10.94
N TYR A 607 15.24 5.42 -12.17
CA TYR A 607 15.97 6.35 -13.04
C TYR A 607 15.45 6.40 -14.48
N GLY A 608 14.44 5.61 -14.81
CA GLY A 608 13.91 5.50 -16.17
C GLY A 608 14.74 4.57 -17.07
N ARG A 609 14.29 4.48 -18.32
CA ARG A 609 14.84 3.60 -19.35
C ARG A 609 15.43 4.39 -20.51
N LYS A 610 16.26 3.74 -21.33
CA LYS A 610 16.74 4.31 -22.59
C LYS A 610 15.71 4.17 -23.71
N GLU A 611 15.70 5.12 -24.64
CA GLU A 611 14.93 4.99 -25.88
C GLU A 611 15.47 3.81 -26.73
N LYS A 612 14.57 3.03 -27.33
CA LYS A 612 14.93 2.00 -28.31
C LYS A 612 15.41 2.68 -29.60
N ARG A 613 16.58 2.28 -30.13
CA ARG A 613 17.29 2.95 -31.24
C ARG A 613 16.41 3.30 -32.46
N GLY A 614 15.90 4.53 -32.49
CA GLY A 614 15.52 5.22 -33.74
C GLY A 614 16.76 5.62 -34.55
N ARG A 615 16.58 5.97 -35.83
CA ARG A 615 17.69 6.40 -36.69
C ARG A 615 18.18 7.82 -36.32
N SER A 616 19.49 7.95 -36.16
CA SER A 616 20.28 9.16 -36.46
C SER A 616 19.89 10.47 -35.76
N THR A 617 20.33 10.64 -34.51
CA THR A 617 20.64 11.96 -33.92
C THR A 617 21.95 11.82 -33.14
N ASP A 618 22.94 12.66 -33.39
CA ASP A 618 24.19 12.66 -32.63
C ASP A 618 24.01 13.32 -31.26
N GLY A 619 24.43 12.62 -30.20
CA GLY A 619 24.33 13.08 -28.80
C GLY A 619 23.79 12.01 -27.85
N PRO A 620 24.03 12.14 -26.54
CA PRO A 620 23.39 11.30 -25.53
C PRO A 620 21.89 11.65 -25.46
N LYS A 621 21.02 10.69 -25.79
CA LYS A 621 19.57 10.88 -25.62
C LYS A 621 19.20 10.91 -24.13
N PRO A 622 18.25 11.77 -23.71
CA PRO A 622 17.71 11.76 -22.36
C PRO A 622 17.03 10.42 -22.03
N LEU A 623 16.89 10.15 -20.74
CA LEU A 623 16.16 8.98 -20.24
C LEU A 623 14.66 9.21 -20.36
N ILE A 624 13.93 8.14 -20.65
CA ILE A 624 12.46 8.13 -20.61
C ILE A 624 12.09 7.65 -19.21
N LEU A 625 11.42 8.51 -18.45
CA LEU A 625 11.12 8.30 -17.03
C LEU A 625 9.80 7.55 -16.79
N ASP A 626 9.22 6.94 -17.82
CA ASP A 626 7.93 6.22 -17.73
C ASP A 626 7.95 5.10 -16.68
N THR A 627 9.00 4.28 -16.62
CA THR A 627 9.14 3.24 -15.58
C THR A 627 9.19 3.81 -14.16
N LEU A 628 9.66 5.05 -13.97
CA LEU A 628 9.63 5.74 -12.68
C LEU A 628 8.23 6.34 -12.42
N GLN A 629 7.63 6.99 -13.41
CA GLN A 629 6.31 7.63 -13.31
C GLN A 629 5.20 6.62 -13.02
N GLU A 630 5.15 5.52 -13.78
CA GLU A 630 4.16 4.45 -13.62
C GLU A 630 4.30 3.77 -12.25
N SER A 631 5.54 3.47 -11.82
CA SER A 631 5.79 2.81 -10.54
C SER A 631 5.53 3.72 -9.34
N ALA A 632 5.88 5.01 -9.42
CA ALA A 632 5.57 5.98 -8.38
C ALA A 632 4.07 6.27 -8.29
N LEU A 633 3.36 6.35 -9.43
CA LEU A 633 1.90 6.48 -9.46
C LEU A 633 1.22 5.26 -8.82
N ALA A 634 1.64 4.04 -9.19
CA ALA A 634 1.13 2.80 -8.62
C ALA A 634 1.38 2.70 -7.11
N HIS A 635 2.53 3.19 -6.63
CA HIS A 635 2.84 3.31 -5.21
C HIS A 635 1.97 4.33 -4.48
N ILE A 636 1.74 5.51 -5.06
CA ILE A 636 0.83 6.52 -4.50
C ILE A 636 -0.60 6.00 -4.49
N ALA A 637 -1.08 5.36 -5.56
CA ALA A 637 -2.39 4.72 -5.60
C ALA A 637 -2.55 3.73 -4.44
N ALA A 638 -1.53 2.91 -4.12
CA ALA A 638 -1.59 2.03 -2.94
C ALA A 638 -1.70 2.81 -1.61
N LEU A 639 -0.98 3.92 -1.43
CA LEU A 639 -1.03 4.76 -0.22
C LEU A 639 -2.39 5.45 -0.01
N VAL A 640 -3.00 5.98 -1.08
CA VAL A 640 -4.33 6.59 -1.06
C VAL A 640 -5.44 5.51 -1.03
N GLY A 641 -5.09 4.24 -1.27
CA GLY A 641 -6.04 3.14 -1.29
C GLY A 641 -6.89 3.09 -2.56
N ASP A 642 -6.32 3.37 -3.71
CA ASP A 642 -6.87 3.06 -5.03
C ASP A 642 -6.40 1.68 -5.53
N PRO A 643 -7.21 0.97 -6.33
CA PRO A 643 -6.77 -0.23 -7.04
C PRO A 643 -5.84 0.15 -8.20
N MET A 644 -5.11 -0.85 -8.73
CA MET A 644 -4.53 -0.76 -10.06
C MET A 644 -5.59 -1.17 -11.08
N ASP A 645 -5.55 -0.55 -12.26
CA ASP A 645 -6.39 -0.92 -13.41
C ASP A 645 -5.83 -2.20 -14.05
N THR A 646 -6.10 -3.36 -13.42
CA THR A 646 -5.50 -4.65 -13.80
C THR A 646 -6.24 -5.30 -14.97
N ASP A 647 -6.12 -4.68 -16.15
CA ASP A 647 -6.51 -5.27 -17.42
C ASP A 647 -5.45 -6.35 -17.81
N ILE A 648 -5.54 -7.51 -17.13
CA ILE A 648 -4.54 -8.59 -17.20
C ILE A 648 -4.50 -9.20 -18.62
N PRO A 649 -3.37 -9.13 -19.35
CA PRO A 649 -3.22 -9.87 -20.60
C PRO A 649 -2.97 -11.34 -20.28
N ASP A 650 -4.02 -12.14 -20.40
CA ASP A 650 -4.00 -13.59 -20.19
C ASP A 650 -3.23 -14.30 -21.33
N ASP A 651 -1.90 -14.33 -21.24
CA ASP A 651 -1.09 -15.36 -21.91
C ASP A 651 0.16 -15.74 -21.12
N LEU A 652 -0.01 -16.70 -20.21
CA LEU A 652 1.05 -17.60 -19.76
C LEU A 652 0.67 -19.07 -20.03
N SER A 653 0.02 -19.35 -21.16
CA SER A 653 -0.38 -20.73 -21.51
C SER A 653 -0.50 -21.00 -23.02
N SER A 654 0.62 -21.17 -23.72
CA SER A 654 0.94 -22.46 -24.38
C SER A 654 2.26 -22.46 -25.15
N SER A 655 2.84 -23.66 -25.34
CA SER A 655 3.97 -23.89 -26.23
C SER A 655 3.48 -24.46 -27.57
N SER A 656 3.60 -23.69 -28.67
CA SER A 656 3.55 -24.25 -30.03
C SER A 656 4.30 -23.39 -31.05
N SER A 657 4.65 -24.01 -32.19
CA SER A 657 5.53 -23.44 -33.23
C SER A 657 4.80 -22.48 -34.20
N PRO A 658 5.50 -21.54 -34.85
CA PRO A 658 4.85 -20.46 -35.61
C PRO A 658 4.20 -20.94 -36.93
N GLY A 659 2.87 -20.88 -36.97
CA GLY A 659 2.07 -20.94 -38.22
C GLY A 659 1.83 -19.54 -38.80
N SER A 660 1.83 -19.40 -40.12
CA SER A 660 1.74 -18.11 -40.80
C SER A 660 0.34 -17.79 -41.35
N THR A 661 -0.26 -16.64 -40.97
CA THR A 661 -1.31 -16.01 -41.80
C THR A 661 -1.45 -14.48 -41.62
N LYS A 662 -1.29 -13.80 -42.76
CA LYS A 662 -1.79 -12.47 -43.19
C LYS A 662 -2.60 -11.60 -42.18
N ARG A 663 -2.12 -10.37 -41.95
CA ARG A 663 -2.95 -9.24 -41.47
C ARG A 663 -3.99 -8.82 -42.53
N PRO A 664 -5.22 -8.44 -42.17
CA PRO A 664 -6.14 -7.73 -43.06
C PRO A 664 -5.76 -6.25 -43.21
N GLN A 665 -6.06 -5.67 -44.37
CA GLN A 665 -5.94 -4.22 -44.59
C GLN A 665 -7.20 -3.50 -44.06
N ARG A 666 -7.04 -2.26 -43.56
CA ARG A 666 -8.09 -1.24 -43.62
C ARG A 666 -7.58 -0.03 -44.39
N GLN A 667 -8.50 0.63 -45.07
CA GLN A 667 -8.23 1.66 -46.06
C GLN A 667 -8.23 3.05 -45.40
N CYS A 668 -7.34 3.93 -45.87
CA CYS A 668 -7.56 5.37 -45.79
C CYS A 668 -7.74 5.91 -47.22
N SER A 669 -8.50 7.00 -47.34
CA SER A 669 -8.98 7.56 -48.60
C SER A 669 -7.88 8.22 -49.44
N SER A 670 -8.14 8.31 -50.74
CA SER A 670 -7.27 8.97 -51.71
C SER A 670 -7.57 10.48 -51.80
N ILE A 671 -6.60 11.24 -52.34
CA ILE A 671 -6.84 12.32 -53.32
C ILE A 671 -5.52 12.60 -54.06
N TYR A 672 -5.57 12.54 -55.39
CA TYR A 672 -4.71 13.16 -56.43
C TYR A 672 -3.22 13.48 -56.09
N LYS A 673 -2.24 12.98 -56.87
CA LYS A 673 -2.09 13.25 -58.32
C LYS A 673 -1.21 12.23 -59.08
N ARG A 674 -1.48 12.09 -60.39
CA ARG A 674 -0.56 11.57 -61.46
C ARG A 674 0.58 12.60 -61.68
N SER A 675 1.77 12.34 -62.24
CA SER A 675 2.50 11.14 -62.75
C SER A 675 4.02 11.54 -62.86
N SER A 676 5.01 10.87 -63.47
CA SER A 676 5.05 9.89 -64.57
C SER A 676 6.33 9.00 -64.55
N THR A 677 6.85 8.63 -65.73
CA THR A 677 8.02 7.81 -66.09
C THR A 677 9.38 8.57 -65.87
N ASP A 678 10.60 7.99 -65.96
CA ASP A 678 11.09 6.97 -66.92
C ASP A 678 12.43 6.25 -66.54
N SER A 679 12.83 5.30 -67.41
CA SER A 679 14.22 4.81 -67.67
C SER A 679 15.11 4.18 -66.58
N ILE A 680 15.04 2.85 -66.50
CA ILE A 680 16.13 1.84 -66.60
C ILE A 680 17.60 2.32 -66.55
N SER A 681 18.43 1.64 -65.72
CA SER A 681 19.83 1.32 -66.04
C SER A 681 20.28 0.02 -65.34
N LEU A 682 21.13 -0.78 -65.99
CA LEU A 682 21.64 -2.08 -65.50
C LEU A 682 23.18 -2.08 -65.47
N GLY A 683 23.77 -2.53 -64.35
CA GLY A 683 25.22 -2.70 -64.19
C GLY A 683 25.56 -3.88 -63.28
N GLN A 684 26.39 -4.80 -63.77
CA GLN A 684 26.72 -6.09 -63.12
C GLN A 684 28.08 -6.05 -62.36
N PRO A 685 28.41 -7.06 -61.52
CA PRO A 685 29.19 -6.83 -60.29
C PRO A 685 30.58 -7.53 -60.24
N THR A 686 31.08 -7.79 -59.01
CA THR A 686 32.25 -8.63 -58.59
C THR A 686 33.63 -7.94 -58.53
N PRO A 687 34.66 -8.49 -57.83
CA PRO A 687 34.65 -9.27 -56.56
C PRO A 687 35.79 -8.95 -55.54
N THR A 688 35.57 -9.39 -54.28
CA THR A 688 36.56 -9.91 -53.29
C THR A 688 37.90 -9.21 -52.97
N ARG A 689 38.21 -9.08 -51.66
CA ARG A 689 39.48 -9.62 -51.11
C ARG A 689 39.38 -10.05 -49.64
N ARG A 690 40.33 -10.90 -49.20
CA ARG A 690 40.39 -11.54 -47.88
C ARG A 690 41.30 -10.80 -46.88
N ARG A 691 41.00 -11.00 -45.58
CA ARG A 691 41.92 -11.14 -44.41
C ARG A 691 43.25 -10.35 -44.41
N LYS A 692 43.48 -9.65 -43.30
CA LYS A 692 44.69 -9.87 -42.48
C LYS A 692 44.37 -9.72 -41.00
N ALA A 693 45.06 -10.50 -40.17
CA ALA A 693 45.12 -10.34 -38.72
C ALA A 693 46.60 -10.44 -38.33
N VAL A 694 47.05 -9.60 -37.42
CA VAL A 694 48.39 -9.63 -36.80
C VAL A 694 48.21 -9.24 -35.34
N LYS A 695 48.95 -9.89 -34.43
CA LYS A 695 49.03 -9.49 -33.02
C LYS A 695 50.18 -8.50 -32.81
N SER A 696 49.95 -7.53 -31.94
CA SER A 696 50.95 -7.00 -31.00
C SER A 696 50.17 -6.47 -29.79
#